data_AF-A0A2K5JTT0-F1
#
_entry.id   AF-A0A2K5JTT0-F1
#
_cell.length_a   1.000
_cell.length_b   1.000
_cell.length_c   1.000
_cell.angle_alpha   90.00
_cell.angle_beta   90.00
_cell.angle_gamma   90.00
#
_symmetry.space_group_name_H-M   'P 1'
#
loop_
_entity.id
_entity.type
_entity.pdbx_description
1 polymer ?
#
loop_
_entity_poly.entity_id
_entity_poly.type
_entity_poly.pdbx_seq_one_letter_code
_entity_poly.pdbx_strand_id
1 'polypeptide(L)'
;GLDRGAKGQISTFSSFISAVSPKKEAAENRSSPAHLVFPNIKNVRDQPPICLDVRQKQRVSMDASSCEMKAPVLPEPILPIPPKTMKDFQEDVEKVKSSGDWKAVHDFYLTTFDSFPELNAAFKKDATASFNTIEDSGINAKFVNAVYDTLLNTPQDIQKTVLKGIINSLLREWKGPRTKDDLRAYFILLQNPQFNNTSTYVIYAHLLRQIATLVEADHHFLVHWFKKLSQKRFKQLVERLLQFISLRLFPAKPEEFPPITKCSWWIPSAAKVLALLNTANNLVHLPLIPYTDFYNSTLDHIDLMEEYHTWQNFGNSHRFSFCQYPFVISIAAKKIIIQRDSEQQMINIARQSLVDKVSRRQRPDMNMLFLNMKVRRTHLVSDSLDELTRKRADLKKKLKVTFVGEAGLDMGGLTKEWFLLLIRQIFHPDYGMFTYHKDSHCHWFSSFKCDNYSEFRLVGILMGLAVYNSITLDIRFPPCCYKKLLSPPIIPSDQNIPVGICSVTVDDLCQIMPELAHGLSELLSHEGNVEEDFYSTFQVFQEEFGIIKSYNLKPGGDKISVTNQNRKEYVQLYTDFLLNKSIYKQFAAFYYGFHSVCASNALMLLRPEEVEILVCGSPDLDMHALQRSTQYDGYAKTDLTIKYFWDVVLGFPLDLQKKLLHFTTGSDRVPVGGMADLNFKISKNETSTNWLPVAHTCFNQLCLPPYKSKKDLKQKLIIGISNSEGFGLE
;
A
#
# COMPACT_ATOMS: atom_id res chain seq x y z
N GLY A 1 18.77 62.83 30.68
CA GLY A 1 17.33 62.74 30.99
C GLY A 1 16.76 61.56 30.26
N LEU A 2 16.27 60.61 31.05
CA LEU A 2 15.44 59.43 30.77
C LEU A 2 15.35 58.83 29.35
N ASP A 3 15.73 57.56 29.35
CA ASP A 3 15.86 56.55 28.33
C ASP A 3 14.54 55.77 28.12
N ARG A 4 14.34 55.26 26.89
CA ARG A 4 13.71 53.98 26.47
C ARG A 4 12.58 54.04 25.43
N GLY A 5 12.95 53.62 24.22
CA GLY A 5 12.07 53.13 23.16
C GLY A 5 11.91 51.60 23.19
N ALA A 6 10.80 51.15 22.62
CA ALA A 6 10.20 49.83 22.74
C ALA A 6 11.03 48.65 22.16
N LYS A 7 11.00 47.52 22.89
CA LYS A 7 11.31 46.16 22.43
C LYS A 7 10.12 45.26 22.70
N GLY A 8 9.83 44.35 21.75
CA GLY A 8 8.82 43.32 21.88
C GLY A 8 9.19 42.21 22.88
N GLN A 9 8.14 41.55 23.39
CA GLN A 9 8.11 40.29 24.13
C GLN A 9 6.80 39.60 23.72
N ILE A 10 6.78 38.42 23.11
CA ILE A 10 6.95 37.07 23.70
C ILE A 10 6.19 36.93 25.02
N SER A 11 5.09 36.17 25.01
CA SER A 11 4.53 35.51 26.20
C SER A 11 3.79 34.25 25.73
N THR A 12 4.32 33.04 25.98
CA THR A 12 4.14 32.12 27.14
C THR A 12 2.72 31.58 27.39
N PHE A 13 2.61 30.28 27.12
CA PHE A 13 1.66 29.31 27.66
C PHE A 13 1.33 29.52 29.14
N SER A 14 0.04 29.51 29.49
CA SER A 14 -0.48 28.97 30.76
C SER A 14 -2.01 28.87 30.77
N SER A 15 -2.53 28.00 31.66
CA SER A 15 -3.94 27.68 32.00
C SER A 15 -4.66 26.76 31.01
N PHE A 16 -5.24 25.61 31.40
CA PHE A 16 -6.18 25.41 32.51
C PHE A 16 -6.04 24.04 33.21
N ILE A 17 -6.00 24.08 34.54
CA ILE A 17 -6.52 23.05 35.45
C ILE A 17 -7.74 23.67 36.12
N SER A 18 -8.88 22.96 36.14
CA SER A 18 -9.77 22.75 37.30
C SER A 18 -11.17 22.36 36.87
N ALA A 19 -11.66 21.21 37.34
CA ALA A 19 -12.96 21.09 38.04
C ALA A 19 -13.15 19.64 38.49
N VAL A 20 -12.82 19.37 39.75
CA VAL A 20 -13.35 18.25 40.53
C VAL A 20 -14.49 18.82 41.37
N SER A 21 -15.66 18.18 41.34
CA SER A 21 -16.70 18.35 42.35
C SER A 21 -17.08 16.98 42.93
N PRO A 22 -17.26 16.87 44.26
CA PRO A 22 -17.33 15.59 44.95
C PRO A 22 -18.78 15.18 45.25
N LYS A 23 -19.07 13.89 45.22
CA LYS A 23 -20.16 13.33 46.03
C LYS A 23 -19.67 12.10 46.81
N LYS A 24 -19.73 12.29 48.14
CA LYS A 24 -19.63 11.30 49.20
C LYS A 24 -20.67 10.20 49.01
N GLU A 25 -20.26 8.96 49.21
CA GLU A 25 -20.98 8.01 50.04
C GLU A 25 -19.97 7.05 50.68
N ALA A 26 -20.20 6.77 51.96
CA ALA A 26 -19.29 6.08 52.86
C ALA A 26 -19.86 4.69 53.19
N ALA A 27 -19.01 3.66 53.21
CA ALA A 27 -19.00 2.62 54.24
C ALA A 27 -17.77 1.70 54.09
N GLU A 28 -17.01 1.64 55.18
CA GLU A 28 -15.95 0.70 55.58
C GLU A 28 -16.43 -0.78 55.56
N ASN A 29 -15.66 -1.86 55.66
CA ASN A 29 -14.24 -2.24 55.66
C ASN A 29 -14.27 -3.78 55.60
N ARG A 30 -13.37 -4.44 54.84
CA ARG A 30 -12.53 -5.59 55.30
C ARG A 30 -11.81 -6.34 54.17
N SER A 31 -10.55 -6.67 54.49
CA SER A 31 -9.68 -7.76 54.01
C SER A 31 -9.09 -7.76 52.59
N SER A 32 -7.77 -7.58 52.57
CA SER A 32 -6.71 -7.86 51.57
C SER A 32 -6.68 -9.30 50.99
N PRO A 33 -5.71 -9.65 50.10
CA PRO A 33 -5.34 -9.10 48.80
C PRO A 33 -5.53 -10.17 47.69
N ALA A 34 -6.18 -9.86 46.57
CA ALA A 34 -6.37 -10.81 45.48
C ALA A 34 -5.58 -10.40 44.22
N HIS A 35 -4.72 -11.33 43.79
CA HIS A 35 -4.03 -11.33 42.50
C HIS A 35 -4.99 -11.07 41.33
N LEU A 36 -4.70 -10.05 40.53
CA LEU A 36 -5.36 -9.84 39.24
C LEU A 36 -4.59 -10.58 38.14
N VAL A 37 -5.15 -11.73 37.81
CA VAL A 37 -4.80 -12.58 36.67
C VAL A 37 -5.43 -11.98 35.40
N PHE A 38 -4.60 -11.74 34.40
CA PHE A 38 -5.03 -11.39 33.04
C PHE A 38 -5.68 -12.61 32.35
N PRO A 39 -6.87 -12.51 31.74
CA PRO A 39 -7.39 -13.63 30.95
C PRO A 39 -6.73 -13.68 29.57
N ASN A 40 -6.10 -14.84 29.33
CA ASN A 40 -5.48 -15.29 28.09
C ASN A 40 -6.43 -15.28 26.89
N ILE A 41 -5.93 -14.80 25.75
CA ILE A 41 -6.49 -15.04 24.43
C ILE A 41 -5.89 -16.36 23.90
N LYS A 42 -6.70 -17.42 23.89
CA LYS A 42 -6.50 -18.61 23.03
C LYS A 42 -7.85 -18.90 22.40
N ASN A 43 -7.87 -19.13 21.08
CA ASN A 43 -8.64 -20.22 20.47
C ASN A 43 -8.28 -20.36 18.98
N VAL A 44 -7.80 -21.55 18.66
CA VAL A 44 -7.71 -22.15 17.33
C VAL A 44 -8.93 -23.06 17.14
N ARG A 45 -9.34 -23.19 15.87
CA ARG A 45 -10.27 -24.15 15.22
C ARG A 45 -10.78 -25.33 16.06
N ASP A 46 -12.07 -25.64 15.88
CA ASP A 46 -12.55 -27.00 15.54
C ASP A 46 -13.96 -26.98 14.93
N GLN A 47 -14.18 -27.81 13.91
CA GLN A 47 -15.47 -28.10 13.26
C GLN A 47 -16.29 -29.08 14.11
N PRO A 48 -17.65 -29.06 14.07
CA PRO A 48 -18.45 -30.11 14.69
C PRO A 48 -18.84 -31.25 13.72
N PRO A 49 -19.14 -32.45 14.24
CA PRO A 49 -19.09 -33.70 13.51
C PRO A 49 -20.45 -34.19 12.95
N ILE A 50 -20.31 -35.14 12.02
CA ILE A 50 -21.34 -35.98 11.41
C ILE A 50 -21.95 -36.91 12.48
N CYS A 51 -23.28 -36.97 12.56
CA CYS A 51 -24.00 -38.04 13.24
C CYS A 51 -25.01 -38.69 12.29
N LEU A 52 -24.80 -39.99 12.05
CA LEU A 52 -25.70 -40.92 11.38
C LEU A 52 -26.73 -41.38 12.41
N ASP A 53 -28.02 -41.34 12.07
CA ASP A 53 -28.93 -42.35 12.60
C ASP A 53 -30.11 -42.64 11.66
N VAL A 54 -30.31 -43.93 11.48
CA VAL A 54 -31.19 -44.61 10.52
C VAL A 54 -32.53 -44.89 11.19
N ARG A 55 -33.65 -44.61 10.51
CA ARG A 55 -34.88 -45.37 10.74
C ARG A 55 -35.74 -45.51 9.49
N GLN A 56 -35.89 -46.76 9.07
CA GLN A 56 -36.73 -47.27 7.99
C GLN A 56 -38.24 -47.26 8.34
N LYS A 57 -39.05 -47.29 7.27
CA LYS A 57 -40.42 -47.83 7.05
C LYS A 57 -41.27 -46.75 6.36
N GLN A 58 -42.01 -46.98 5.28
CA GLN A 58 -42.60 -48.20 4.73
C GLN A 58 -42.93 -47.98 3.24
N ARG A 59 -42.74 -49.03 2.45
CA ARG A 59 -43.14 -49.16 1.03
C ARG A 59 -44.50 -49.87 1.03
N VAL A 60 -45.52 -49.36 0.35
CA VAL A 60 -46.74 -50.12 0.01
C VAL A 60 -47.13 -49.87 -1.45
N SER A 61 -47.02 -50.97 -2.19
CA SER A 61 -47.62 -51.45 -3.46
C SER A 61 -48.39 -50.53 -4.43
N MET A 62 -48.09 -50.79 -5.70
CA MET A 62 -48.91 -50.55 -6.90
C MET A 62 -50.21 -51.37 -6.89
N ASP A 63 -51.27 -50.83 -7.51
CA ASP A 63 -52.08 -51.56 -8.51
C ASP A 63 -52.92 -50.61 -9.40
N ALA A 64 -53.24 -51.12 -10.60
CA ALA A 64 -53.94 -50.59 -11.78
C ALA A 64 -55.34 -49.97 -11.51
N SER A 65 -56.05 -49.22 -12.38
CA SER A 65 -56.09 -49.05 -13.84
C SER A 65 -56.92 -47.79 -14.24
N SER A 66 -56.57 -47.22 -15.41
CA SER A 66 -57.37 -46.51 -16.43
C SER A 66 -58.60 -45.64 -16.08
N CYS A 67 -58.57 -44.37 -16.52
CA CYS A 67 -59.64 -43.76 -17.31
C CYS A 67 -59.07 -42.63 -18.18
N GLU A 68 -59.16 -42.78 -19.50
CA GLU A 68 -58.79 -41.77 -20.49
C GLU A 68 -59.78 -40.59 -20.43
N MET A 69 -59.28 -39.39 -20.16
CA MET A 69 -59.97 -38.14 -20.53
C MET A 69 -59.02 -37.25 -21.31
N LYS A 70 -59.43 -36.92 -22.54
CA LYS A 70 -58.77 -35.97 -23.45
C LYS A 70 -58.59 -34.63 -22.76
N ALA A 71 -57.34 -34.24 -22.51
CA ALA A 71 -56.99 -32.87 -22.15
C ALA A 71 -56.88 -31.99 -23.41
N PRO A 72 -57.28 -30.71 -23.36
CA PRO A 72 -57.13 -29.80 -24.50
C PRO A 72 -55.66 -29.49 -24.76
N VAL A 73 -55.34 -29.30 -26.04
CA VAL A 73 -54.02 -28.91 -26.56
C VAL A 73 -53.52 -27.66 -25.83
N LEU A 74 -52.37 -27.78 -25.15
CA LEU A 74 -51.61 -26.64 -24.61
C LEU A 74 -51.12 -25.76 -25.78
N PRO A 75 -51.10 -24.43 -25.65
CA PRO A 75 -50.49 -23.57 -26.66
C PRO A 75 -49.02 -23.95 -26.82
N GLU A 76 -48.55 -24.01 -28.07
CA GLU A 76 -47.14 -24.26 -28.40
C GLU A 76 -46.21 -23.34 -27.59
N PRO A 77 -45.07 -23.87 -27.10
CA PRO A 77 -44.07 -23.03 -26.44
C PRO A 77 -43.55 -22.01 -27.45
N ILE A 78 -43.76 -20.73 -27.15
CA ILE A 78 -43.13 -19.63 -27.87
C ILE A 78 -41.62 -19.85 -27.79
N LEU A 79 -41.01 -20.22 -28.92
CA LEU A 79 -39.56 -20.29 -29.05
C LEU A 79 -38.98 -18.90 -28.73
N PRO A 80 -38.03 -18.77 -27.79
CA PRO A 80 -37.43 -17.49 -27.48
C PRO A 80 -36.73 -16.95 -28.74
N ILE A 81 -37.09 -15.72 -29.11
CA ILE A 81 -36.50 -14.99 -30.23
C ILE A 81 -34.98 -14.94 -30.01
N PRO A 82 -34.15 -15.28 -31.01
CA PRO A 82 -32.70 -15.25 -30.84
C PRO A 82 -32.26 -13.85 -30.38
N PRO A 83 -31.43 -13.74 -29.34
CA PRO A 83 -30.96 -12.46 -28.84
C PRO A 83 -30.20 -11.73 -29.96
N LYS A 84 -30.49 -10.44 -30.17
CA LYS A 84 -29.81 -9.59 -31.15
C LYS A 84 -28.29 -9.68 -30.97
N THR A 85 -27.56 -9.85 -32.06
CA THR A 85 -26.09 -9.91 -32.02
C THR A 85 -25.50 -8.50 -31.91
N MET A 86 -24.20 -8.42 -31.57
CA MET A 86 -23.47 -7.15 -31.54
C MET A 86 -23.51 -6.40 -32.87
N LYS A 87 -23.49 -7.13 -34.00
CA LYS A 87 -23.55 -6.52 -35.34
C LYS A 87 -24.93 -5.92 -35.59
N ASP A 88 -25.99 -6.67 -35.28
CA ASP A 88 -27.37 -6.19 -35.46
C ASP A 88 -27.63 -4.92 -34.64
N PHE A 89 -27.15 -4.89 -33.40
CA PHE A 89 -27.24 -3.69 -32.56
C PHE A 89 -26.45 -2.50 -33.15
N GLN A 90 -25.25 -2.73 -33.67
CA GLN A 90 -24.46 -1.65 -34.29
C GLN A 90 -25.13 -1.13 -35.56
N GLU A 91 -25.73 -1.99 -36.38
CA GLU A 91 -26.50 -1.57 -37.55
C GLU A 91 -27.70 -0.71 -37.17
N ASP A 92 -28.42 -1.06 -36.10
CA ASP A 92 -29.52 -0.25 -35.59
C ASP A 92 -29.03 1.13 -35.11
N VAL A 93 -27.86 1.19 -34.46
CA VAL A 93 -27.24 2.46 -34.03
C VAL A 93 -26.79 3.31 -35.22
N GLU A 94 -26.23 2.72 -36.27
CA GLU A 94 -25.87 3.45 -37.49
C GLU A 94 -27.12 3.94 -38.24
N LYS A 95 -28.19 3.14 -38.29
CA LYS A 95 -29.49 3.58 -38.82
C LYS A 95 -29.99 4.79 -38.07
N VAL A 96 -29.94 4.79 -36.73
CA VAL A 96 -30.31 5.97 -35.91
C VAL A 96 -29.51 7.20 -36.30
N LYS A 97 -28.20 7.08 -36.54
CA LYS A 97 -27.38 8.24 -36.96
C LYS A 97 -27.82 8.80 -38.31
N SER A 98 -28.33 7.96 -39.21
CA SER A 98 -28.81 8.36 -40.53
C SER A 98 -30.26 8.85 -40.55
N SER A 99 -31.15 8.27 -39.75
CA SER A 99 -32.61 8.49 -39.80
C SER A 99 -33.17 9.31 -38.63
N GLY A 100 -32.46 9.34 -37.49
CA GLY A 100 -32.94 9.91 -36.23
C GLY A 100 -33.98 9.08 -35.48
N ASP A 101 -34.41 7.91 -36.00
CA ASP A 101 -35.42 7.06 -35.38
C ASP A 101 -34.81 6.12 -34.33
N TRP A 102 -35.07 6.41 -33.06
CA TRP A 102 -34.55 5.66 -31.92
C TRP A 102 -35.35 4.41 -31.55
N LYS A 103 -36.46 4.11 -32.22
CA LYS A 103 -37.41 3.06 -31.80
C LYS A 103 -36.76 1.68 -31.61
N ALA A 104 -35.99 1.21 -32.61
CA ALA A 104 -35.35 -0.11 -32.55
C ALA A 104 -34.31 -0.24 -31.42
N VAL A 105 -33.59 0.86 -31.13
CA VAL A 105 -32.61 0.93 -30.04
C VAL A 105 -33.31 1.05 -28.69
N HIS A 106 -34.37 1.87 -28.60
CA HIS A 106 -35.20 1.99 -27.39
C HIS A 106 -35.80 0.64 -27.01
N ASP A 107 -36.41 -0.09 -27.96
CA ASP A 107 -37.02 -1.40 -27.71
C ASP A 107 -35.98 -2.43 -27.25
N PHE A 108 -34.77 -2.41 -27.84
CA PHE A 108 -33.66 -3.25 -27.36
C PHE A 108 -33.31 -2.97 -25.90
N TYR A 109 -33.13 -1.71 -25.51
CA TYR A 109 -32.82 -1.34 -24.13
C TYR A 109 -33.94 -1.70 -23.17
N LEU A 110 -35.19 -1.46 -23.58
CA LEU A 110 -36.38 -1.79 -22.79
C LEU A 110 -36.44 -3.30 -22.49
N THR A 111 -36.27 -4.15 -23.49
CA THR A 111 -36.30 -5.61 -23.31
C THR A 111 -35.09 -6.10 -22.52
N THR A 112 -33.88 -5.68 -22.90
CA THR A 112 -32.63 -6.20 -22.32
C THR A 112 -32.49 -5.90 -20.83
N PHE A 113 -32.91 -4.72 -20.38
CA PHE A 113 -32.78 -4.30 -18.98
C PHE A 113 -34.04 -4.51 -18.14
N ASP A 114 -35.08 -5.15 -18.67
CA ASP A 114 -36.32 -5.42 -17.93
C ASP A 114 -36.10 -6.39 -16.75
N SER A 115 -35.26 -7.41 -16.94
CA SER A 115 -35.00 -8.43 -15.93
C SER A 115 -33.62 -9.09 -16.07
N PHE A 116 -33.15 -9.76 -15.01
CA PHE A 116 -31.88 -10.50 -15.04
C PHE A 116 -31.83 -11.61 -16.09
N PRO A 117 -32.90 -12.42 -16.31
CA PRO A 117 -32.92 -13.40 -17.40
C PRO A 117 -32.71 -12.78 -18.78
N GLU A 118 -33.40 -11.67 -19.09
CA GLU A 118 -33.25 -10.97 -20.38
C GLU A 118 -31.85 -10.37 -20.55
N LEU A 119 -31.30 -9.80 -19.48
CA LEU A 119 -29.94 -9.26 -19.47
C LEU A 119 -28.91 -10.36 -19.77
N ASN A 120 -29.08 -11.53 -19.16
CA ASN A 120 -28.23 -12.69 -19.44
C ASN A 120 -28.44 -13.22 -20.85
N ALA A 121 -29.68 -13.36 -21.31
CA ALA A 121 -29.99 -13.82 -22.66
C ALA A 121 -29.34 -12.93 -23.73
N ALA A 122 -29.34 -11.61 -23.54
CA ALA A 122 -28.74 -10.65 -24.47
C ALA A 122 -27.21 -10.75 -24.53
N PHE A 123 -26.54 -10.92 -23.37
CA PHE A 123 -25.08 -10.76 -23.29
C PHE A 123 -24.29 -12.07 -23.16
N LYS A 124 -24.95 -13.22 -22.96
CA LYS A 124 -24.27 -14.52 -22.86
C LYS A 124 -23.78 -14.97 -24.24
N LYS A 125 -22.53 -15.47 -24.31
CA LYS A 125 -21.89 -15.91 -25.56
C LYS A 125 -22.62 -17.07 -26.24
N ASP A 126 -23.13 -17.98 -25.42
CA ASP A 126 -23.90 -19.15 -25.85
C ASP A 126 -25.05 -19.37 -24.84
N ALA A 127 -26.28 -19.35 -25.34
CA ALA A 127 -27.48 -19.51 -24.52
C ALA A 127 -27.55 -20.89 -23.83
N THR A 128 -26.94 -21.92 -24.45
CA THR A 128 -27.06 -23.31 -24.04
C THR A 128 -25.90 -23.81 -23.17
N ALA A 129 -24.73 -23.17 -23.25
CA ALA A 129 -23.56 -23.57 -22.48
C ALA A 129 -23.63 -23.13 -21.01
N SER A 130 -23.30 -24.06 -20.10
CA SER A 130 -23.20 -23.82 -18.67
C SER A 130 -21.82 -23.23 -18.31
N PHE A 131 -21.66 -21.92 -18.49
CA PHE A 131 -20.42 -21.20 -18.13
C PHE A 131 -20.19 -21.04 -16.62
N ASN A 132 -20.41 -22.08 -15.81
CA ASN A 132 -20.34 -22.01 -14.34
C ASN A 132 -18.91 -22.05 -13.80
N THR A 133 -17.94 -21.58 -14.59
CA THR A 133 -16.52 -21.62 -14.24
C THR A 133 -16.03 -20.25 -13.79
N ILE A 134 -14.95 -20.29 -13.02
CA ILE A 134 -14.24 -19.10 -12.54
C ILE A 134 -13.43 -18.47 -13.70
N GLU A 135 -13.11 -19.25 -14.73
CA GLU A 135 -12.23 -18.83 -15.84
C GLU A 135 -12.91 -17.98 -16.91
N ASP A 136 -14.19 -18.25 -17.19
CA ASP A 136 -14.99 -17.50 -18.15
C ASP A 136 -16.36 -17.17 -17.54
N SER A 137 -16.70 -15.87 -17.52
CA SER A 137 -18.03 -15.43 -17.14
C SER A 137 -19.10 -15.85 -18.14
N GLY A 138 -18.70 -16.25 -19.36
CA GLY A 138 -19.63 -16.57 -20.45
C GLY A 138 -20.29 -15.34 -21.05
N ILE A 139 -19.85 -14.13 -20.70
CA ILE A 139 -20.40 -12.86 -21.18
C ILE A 139 -19.60 -12.35 -22.38
N ASN A 140 -20.28 -11.87 -23.40
CA ASN A 140 -19.67 -11.15 -24.52
C ASN A 140 -19.33 -9.71 -24.09
N ALA A 141 -18.15 -9.54 -23.49
CA ALA A 141 -17.67 -8.24 -23.02
C ALA A 141 -17.61 -7.17 -24.12
N LYS A 142 -17.31 -7.55 -25.37
CA LYS A 142 -17.31 -6.61 -26.52
C LYS A 142 -18.70 -6.07 -26.80
N PHE A 143 -19.71 -6.93 -26.71
CA PHE A 143 -21.10 -6.51 -26.91
C PHE A 143 -21.59 -5.61 -25.78
N VAL A 144 -21.33 -5.99 -24.51
CA VAL A 144 -21.63 -5.14 -23.34
C VAL A 144 -21.01 -3.75 -23.48
N ASN A 145 -19.73 -3.69 -23.90
CA ASN A 145 -19.02 -2.44 -24.12
C ASN A 145 -19.70 -1.57 -25.20
N ALA A 146 -20.06 -2.15 -26.34
CA ALA A 146 -20.70 -1.42 -27.44
C ALA A 146 -22.07 -0.85 -27.04
N VAL A 147 -22.86 -1.63 -26.30
CA VAL A 147 -24.15 -1.17 -25.75
C VAL A 147 -23.91 -0.01 -24.79
N TYR A 148 -23.02 -0.14 -23.80
CA TYR A 148 -22.79 0.93 -22.83
C TYR A 148 -22.14 2.20 -23.40
N ASP A 149 -21.26 2.09 -24.39
CA ASP A 149 -20.68 3.26 -25.06
C ASP A 149 -21.73 4.05 -25.85
N THR A 150 -22.77 3.36 -26.35
CA THR A 150 -23.87 4.00 -27.07
C THR A 150 -24.87 4.66 -26.10
N LEU A 151 -25.09 4.07 -24.91
CA LEU A 151 -26.08 4.51 -23.92
C LEU A 151 -25.93 5.98 -23.49
N LEU A 152 -24.70 6.50 -23.38
CA LEU A 152 -24.50 7.90 -22.99
C LEU A 152 -24.92 8.90 -24.08
N ASN A 153 -24.95 8.46 -25.34
CA ASN A 153 -25.30 9.28 -26.49
C ASN A 153 -26.78 9.17 -26.88
N THR A 154 -27.56 8.34 -26.17
CA THR A 154 -28.99 8.18 -26.43
C THR A 154 -29.83 9.28 -25.76
N PRO A 155 -31.04 9.57 -26.27
CA PRO A 155 -32.02 10.44 -25.63
C PRO A 155 -32.29 10.12 -24.15
N GLN A 156 -32.65 11.15 -23.36
CA GLN A 156 -32.82 11.03 -21.90
C GLN A 156 -33.94 10.06 -21.50
N ASP A 157 -34.98 9.92 -22.32
CA ASP A 157 -36.07 8.96 -22.15
C ASP A 157 -35.55 7.51 -22.21
N ILE A 158 -34.71 7.15 -23.19
CA ILE A 158 -34.06 5.83 -23.26
C ILE A 158 -33.20 5.60 -22.02
N GLN A 159 -32.40 6.59 -21.63
CA GLN A 159 -31.56 6.50 -20.44
C GLN A 159 -32.38 6.24 -19.16
N LYS A 160 -33.53 6.92 -19.00
CA LYS A 160 -34.45 6.71 -17.87
C LYS A 160 -35.10 5.33 -17.92
N THR A 161 -35.45 4.83 -19.11
CA THR A 161 -36.02 3.49 -19.30
C THR A 161 -35.07 2.41 -18.80
N VAL A 162 -33.77 2.50 -19.14
CA VAL A 162 -32.74 1.57 -18.64
C VAL A 162 -32.66 1.61 -17.11
N LEU A 163 -32.60 2.81 -16.51
CA LEU A 163 -32.55 2.96 -15.05
C LEU A 163 -33.80 2.38 -14.37
N LYS A 164 -34.99 2.57 -14.95
CA LYS A 164 -36.25 1.99 -14.45
C LYS A 164 -36.21 0.47 -14.49
N GLY A 165 -35.72 -0.13 -15.57
CA GLY A 165 -35.53 -1.58 -15.68
C GLY A 165 -34.58 -2.13 -14.60
N ILE A 166 -33.47 -1.42 -14.36
CA ILE A 166 -32.52 -1.76 -13.28
C ILE A 166 -33.18 -1.68 -11.90
N ILE A 167 -33.94 -0.61 -11.62
CA ILE A 167 -34.67 -0.46 -10.35
C ILE A 167 -35.63 -1.64 -10.16
N ASN A 168 -36.44 -1.94 -11.17
CA ASN A 168 -37.42 -3.03 -11.10
C ASN A 168 -36.72 -4.37 -10.86
N SER A 169 -35.59 -4.61 -11.52
CA SER A 169 -34.78 -5.82 -11.33
C SER A 169 -34.19 -5.91 -9.91
N LEU A 170 -33.74 -4.80 -9.34
CA LEU A 170 -33.15 -4.76 -7.99
C LEU A 170 -34.19 -4.82 -6.86
N LEU A 171 -35.42 -4.37 -7.10
CA LEU A 171 -36.51 -4.36 -6.12
C LEU A 171 -37.26 -5.70 -6.00
N ARG A 172 -37.15 -6.59 -6.99
CA ARG A 172 -37.80 -7.91 -6.92
C ARG A 172 -37.28 -8.69 -5.70
N GLU A 173 -38.17 -9.00 -4.76
CA GLU A 173 -37.85 -9.84 -3.60
C GLU A 173 -37.42 -11.24 -4.07
N TRP A 174 -36.14 -11.57 -3.85
CA TRP A 174 -35.61 -12.86 -4.25
C TRP A 174 -35.93 -13.92 -3.20
N LYS A 175 -36.74 -14.92 -3.56
CA LYS A 175 -37.20 -16.00 -2.66
C LYS A 175 -36.47 -17.34 -2.83
N GLY A 176 -35.38 -17.41 -3.62
CA GLY A 176 -34.61 -18.64 -3.88
C GLY A 176 -33.09 -18.50 -3.69
N PRO A 177 -32.30 -19.58 -3.90
CA PRO A 177 -30.84 -19.47 -3.96
C PRO A 177 -30.42 -18.63 -5.17
N ARG A 178 -29.39 -17.78 -5.01
CA ARG A 178 -28.83 -17.02 -6.14
C ARG A 178 -28.16 -17.98 -7.13
N THR A 179 -28.42 -17.77 -8.41
CA THR A 179 -27.83 -18.50 -9.52
C THR A 179 -26.57 -17.80 -10.04
N LYS A 180 -25.77 -18.49 -10.85
CA LYS A 180 -24.61 -17.86 -11.51
C LYS A 180 -25.02 -16.85 -12.59
N ASP A 181 -26.22 -16.97 -13.15
CA ASP A 181 -26.79 -15.95 -14.03
C ASP A 181 -27.09 -14.64 -13.28
N ASP A 182 -27.46 -14.71 -12.00
CA ASP A 182 -27.62 -13.49 -11.19
C ASP A 182 -26.29 -12.75 -10.98
N LEU A 183 -25.19 -13.50 -10.78
CA LEU A 183 -23.86 -12.90 -10.68
C LEU A 183 -23.43 -12.23 -11.98
N ARG A 184 -23.75 -12.84 -13.13
CA ARG A 184 -23.50 -12.26 -14.45
C ARG A 184 -24.28 -10.95 -14.62
N ALA A 185 -25.54 -10.93 -14.19
CA ALA A 185 -26.34 -9.71 -14.22
C ALA A 185 -25.70 -8.61 -13.36
N TYR A 186 -25.29 -8.90 -12.13
CA TYR A 186 -24.58 -7.92 -11.29
C TYR A 186 -23.26 -7.45 -11.93
N PHE A 187 -22.50 -8.35 -12.53
CA PHE A 187 -21.25 -8.04 -13.24
C PHE A 187 -21.48 -7.10 -14.43
N ILE A 188 -22.56 -7.30 -15.19
CA ILE A 188 -22.95 -6.42 -16.31
C ILE A 188 -23.40 -5.06 -15.77
N LEU A 189 -24.37 -5.05 -14.85
CA LEU A 189 -24.96 -3.82 -14.33
C LEU A 189 -23.95 -2.90 -13.66
N LEU A 190 -22.97 -3.46 -12.92
CA LEU A 190 -21.94 -2.68 -12.24
C LEU A 190 -21.14 -1.80 -13.22
N GLN A 191 -21.01 -2.22 -14.48
CA GLN A 191 -20.27 -1.51 -15.53
C GLN A 191 -21.04 -0.34 -16.14
N ASN A 192 -22.36 -0.20 -15.88
CA ASN A 192 -23.20 0.83 -16.50
C ASN A 192 -22.65 2.27 -16.28
N PRO A 193 -22.36 3.03 -17.35
CA PRO A 193 -21.77 4.37 -17.26
C PRO A 193 -22.73 5.46 -16.75
N GLN A 194 -24.04 5.22 -16.72
CA GLN A 194 -25.00 6.18 -16.17
C GLN A 194 -24.74 6.48 -14.69
N PHE A 195 -24.11 5.54 -13.97
CA PHE A 195 -23.69 5.68 -12.57
C PHE A 195 -22.56 6.69 -12.33
N ASN A 196 -22.06 7.35 -13.38
CA ASN A 196 -21.17 8.52 -13.22
C ASN A 196 -21.93 9.78 -12.76
N ASN A 197 -23.26 9.82 -12.90
CA ASN A 197 -24.09 10.98 -12.55
C ASN A 197 -24.69 10.84 -11.14
N THR A 198 -24.60 11.89 -10.31
CA THR A 198 -25.08 11.90 -8.92
C THR A 198 -26.57 11.58 -8.78
N SER A 199 -27.38 11.96 -9.76
CA SER A 199 -28.82 11.65 -9.81
C SER A 199 -29.14 10.15 -9.78
N THR A 200 -28.18 9.29 -10.15
CA THR A 200 -28.36 7.83 -10.21
C THR A 200 -27.80 7.10 -8.98
N TYR A 201 -27.20 7.83 -8.04
CA TYR A 201 -26.44 7.24 -6.92
C TYR A 201 -27.28 6.41 -5.97
N VAL A 202 -28.58 6.72 -5.81
CA VAL A 202 -29.49 5.89 -5.02
C VAL A 202 -29.59 4.47 -5.62
N ILE A 203 -29.78 4.38 -6.94
CA ILE A 203 -29.85 3.11 -7.66
C ILE A 203 -28.52 2.38 -7.55
N TYR A 204 -27.42 3.12 -7.75
CA TYR A 204 -26.08 2.56 -7.67
C TYR A 204 -25.78 1.99 -6.27
N ALA A 205 -26.13 2.73 -5.21
CA ALA A 205 -25.96 2.28 -3.83
C ALA A 205 -26.69 0.94 -3.60
N HIS A 206 -27.94 0.82 -4.04
CA HIS A 206 -28.70 -0.43 -3.90
C HIS A 206 -28.05 -1.60 -4.65
N LEU A 207 -27.54 -1.38 -5.86
CA LEU A 207 -26.76 -2.38 -6.59
C LEU A 207 -25.51 -2.80 -5.80
N LEU A 208 -24.72 -1.84 -5.31
CA LEU A 208 -23.50 -2.10 -4.54
C LEU A 208 -23.80 -2.88 -3.26
N ARG A 209 -24.91 -2.57 -2.59
CA ARG A 209 -25.36 -3.30 -1.40
C ARG A 209 -25.65 -4.76 -1.73
N GLN A 210 -26.36 -5.03 -2.83
CA GLN A 210 -26.67 -6.41 -3.23
C GLN A 210 -25.41 -7.23 -3.56
N ILE A 211 -24.40 -6.60 -4.15
CA ILE A 211 -23.10 -7.23 -4.44
C ILE A 211 -22.32 -7.42 -3.13
N ALA A 212 -22.30 -6.42 -2.25
CA ALA A 212 -21.60 -6.48 -0.96
C ALA A 212 -22.15 -7.57 -0.02
N THR A 213 -23.45 -7.88 -0.11
CA THR A 213 -24.11 -8.93 0.71
C THR A 213 -24.04 -10.33 0.09
N LEU A 214 -23.39 -10.52 -1.06
CA LEU A 214 -23.13 -11.85 -1.61
C LEU A 214 -22.26 -12.69 -0.65
N VAL A 215 -22.38 -14.01 -0.77
CA VAL A 215 -21.53 -14.97 -0.05
C VAL A 215 -20.11 -14.97 -0.62
N GLU A 216 -19.12 -15.36 0.19
CA GLU A 216 -17.70 -15.35 -0.20
C GLU A 216 -17.43 -16.17 -1.47
N ALA A 217 -18.12 -17.31 -1.63
CA ALA A 217 -18.01 -18.13 -2.83
C ALA A 217 -18.37 -17.35 -4.10
N ASP A 218 -19.39 -16.49 -4.06
CA ASP A 218 -19.82 -15.69 -5.20
C ASP A 218 -18.90 -14.49 -5.44
N HIS A 219 -18.35 -13.89 -4.37
CA HIS A 219 -17.28 -12.90 -4.49
C HIS A 219 -16.06 -13.46 -5.22
N HIS A 220 -15.71 -14.73 -4.97
CA HIS A 220 -14.60 -15.40 -5.66
C HIS A 220 -14.81 -15.46 -7.19
N PHE A 221 -16.03 -15.75 -7.66
CA PHE A 221 -16.34 -15.69 -9.10
C PHE A 221 -16.19 -14.27 -9.65
N LEU A 222 -16.79 -13.27 -8.99
CA LEU A 222 -16.73 -11.88 -9.45
C LEU A 222 -15.29 -11.38 -9.56
N VAL A 223 -14.45 -11.65 -8.56
CA VAL A 223 -13.02 -11.31 -8.56
C VAL A 223 -12.30 -11.87 -9.80
N HIS A 224 -12.53 -13.13 -10.13
CA HIS A 224 -11.91 -13.77 -11.30
C HIS A 224 -12.51 -13.34 -12.64
N TRP A 225 -13.74 -12.80 -12.66
CA TRP A 225 -14.30 -12.18 -13.85
C TRP A 225 -13.82 -10.75 -14.03
N PHE A 226 -13.67 -9.97 -12.95
CA PHE A 226 -13.15 -8.60 -13.01
C PHE A 226 -11.72 -8.55 -13.52
N LYS A 227 -10.86 -9.51 -13.18
CA LYS A 227 -9.47 -9.55 -13.68
C LYS A 227 -9.37 -9.74 -15.21
N LYS A 228 -10.46 -10.13 -15.89
CA LYS A 228 -10.52 -10.28 -17.36
C LYS A 228 -11.00 -9.00 -18.06
N LEU A 229 -11.40 -7.97 -17.33
CA LEU A 229 -11.78 -6.68 -17.92
C LEU A 229 -10.57 -6.00 -18.55
N SER A 230 -10.80 -5.23 -19.62
CA SER A 230 -9.75 -4.36 -20.19
C SER A 230 -9.33 -3.30 -19.17
N GLN A 231 -8.04 -2.94 -19.15
CA GLN A 231 -7.48 -1.90 -18.28
C GLN A 231 -8.32 -0.61 -18.25
N LYS A 232 -8.74 -0.09 -19.42
CA LYS A 232 -9.57 1.12 -19.51
C LYS A 232 -10.89 1.00 -18.74
N ARG A 233 -11.63 -0.10 -18.93
CA ARG A 233 -12.92 -0.33 -18.26
C ARG A 233 -12.76 -0.57 -16.77
N PHE A 234 -11.72 -1.32 -16.40
CA PHE A 234 -11.41 -1.58 -15.01
C PHE A 234 -11.09 -0.28 -14.27
N LYS A 235 -10.26 0.59 -14.87
CA LYS A 235 -9.96 1.93 -14.35
C LYS A 235 -11.21 2.79 -14.19
N GLN A 236 -12.05 2.90 -15.23
CA GLN A 236 -13.30 3.66 -15.17
C GLN A 236 -14.24 3.18 -14.05
N LEU A 237 -14.28 1.88 -13.78
CA LEU A 237 -15.10 1.32 -12.72
C LEU A 237 -14.55 1.67 -11.32
N VAL A 238 -13.23 1.60 -11.14
CA VAL A 238 -12.56 2.02 -9.90
C VAL A 238 -12.78 3.51 -9.65
N GLU A 239 -12.54 4.36 -10.65
CA GLU A 239 -12.75 5.81 -10.57
C GLU A 239 -14.20 6.17 -10.20
N ARG A 240 -15.19 5.47 -10.78
CA ARG A 240 -16.61 5.67 -10.47
C ARG A 240 -16.93 5.35 -9.00
N LEU A 241 -16.41 4.25 -8.46
CA LEU A 241 -16.61 3.87 -7.06
C LEU A 241 -15.94 4.87 -6.11
N LEU A 242 -14.74 5.32 -6.44
CA LEU A 242 -14.02 6.34 -5.68
C LEU A 242 -14.78 7.66 -5.68
N GLN A 243 -15.25 8.11 -6.86
CA GLN A 243 -16.06 9.32 -7.01
C GLN A 243 -17.37 9.21 -6.22
N PHE A 244 -18.04 8.06 -6.26
CA PHE A 244 -19.24 7.80 -5.47
C PHE A 244 -18.97 7.95 -3.96
N ILE A 245 -17.86 7.40 -3.46
CA ILE A 245 -17.45 7.57 -2.06
C ILE A 245 -17.17 9.04 -1.74
N SER A 246 -16.39 9.72 -2.57
CA SER A 246 -15.99 11.12 -2.38
C SER A 246 -17.18 12.07 -2.33
N LEU A 247 -18.09 11.98 -3.30
CA LEU A 247 -19.29 12.84 -3.34
C LEU A 247 -20.29 12.48 -2.24
N ARG A 248 -20.29 11.23 -1.75
CA ARG A 248 -21.12 10.86 -0.60
C ARG A 248 -20.57 11.42 0.71
N LEU A 249 -19.25 11.51 0.86
CA LEU A 249 -18.60 12.12 2.03
C LEU A 249 -18.71 13.65 2.00
N PHE A 250 -18.50 14.24 0.83
CA PHE A 250 -18.45 15.69 0.63
C PHE A 250 -19.41 16.09 -0.50
N PRO A 251 -20.73 16.06 -0.26
CA PRO A 251 -21.70 16.47 -1.26
C PRO A 251 -21.62 17.96 -1.54
N ALA A 252 -21.85 18.38 -2.79
CA ALA A 252 -21.84 19.79 -3.16
C ALA A 252 -22.97 20.57 -2.47
N LYS A 253 -24.11 19.91 -2.23
CA LYS A 253 -25.25 20.43 -1.46
C LYS A 253 -25.66 19.41 -0.39
N PRO A 254 -25.89 19.79 0.87
CA PRO A 254 -26.27 18.86 1.94
C PRO A 254 -27.55 18.05 1.64
N GLU A 255 -28.46 18.62 0.85
CA GLU A 255 -29.75 18.01 0.50
C GLU A 255 -29.71 17.11 -0.75
N GLU A 256 -28.56 17.04 -1.45
CA GLU A 256 -28.44 16.27 -2.70
C GLU A 256 -28.65 14.77 -2.48
N PHE A 257 -28.32 14.26 -1.29
CA PHE A 257 -28.43 12.85 -0.95
C PHE A 257 -29.19 12.62 0.35
N PRO A 258 -29.78 11.42 0.55
CA PRO A 258 -30.43 11.07 1.80
C PRO A 258 -29.51 11.24 3.02
N PRO A 259 -30.04 11.59 4.21
CA PRO A 259 -29.23 11.76 5.42
C PRO A 259 -28.34 10.54 5.70
N ILE A 260 -27.09 10.78 6.12
CA ILE A 260 -26.10 9.71 6.35
C ILE A 260 -26.56 8.71 7.41
N THR A 261 -27.34 9.15 8.39
CA THR A 261 -27.90 8.30 9.46
C THR A 261 -28.85 7.22 8.93
N LYS A 262 -29.60 7.50 7.86
CA LYS A 262 -30.54 6.55 7.23
C LYS A 262 -29.87 5.66 6.18
N CYS A 263 -28.74 6.10 5.65
CA CYS A 263 -28.05 5.47 4.51
C CYS A 263 -26.56 5.27 4.82
N SER A 264 -26.26 4.88 6.05
CA SER A 264 -24.89 4.63 6.54
C SER A 264 -24.21 3.46 5.81
N TRP A 265 -25.00 2.59 5.18
CA TRP A 265 -24.55 1.43 4.44
C TRP A 265 -23.99 1.74 3.03
N TRP A 266 -24.15 2.96 2.51
CA TRP A 266 -23.70 3.30 1.14
C TRP A 266 -22.18 3.17 0.98
N ILE A 267 -21.42 3.87 1.84
CA ILE A 267 -19.95 3.87 1.79
C ILE A 267 -19.39 2.46 2.10
N PRO A 268 -19.82 1.75 3.16
CA PRO A 268 -19.37 0.37 3.40
C PRO A 268 -19.61 -0.58 2.23
N SER A 269 -20.77 -0.47 1.57
CA SER A 269 -21.08 -1.30 0.40
C SER A 269 -20.14 -1.00 -0.77
N ALA A 270 -19.90 0.28 -1.05
CA ALA A 270 -18.96 0.70 -2.10
C ALA A 270 -17.53 0.26 -1.80
N ALA A 271 -17.05 0.43 -0.57
CA ALA A 271 -15.72 0.01 -0.14
C ALA A 271 -15.53 -1.52 -0.27
N LYS A 272 -16.54 -2.31 0.08
CA LYS A 272 -16.51 -3.78 -0.09
C LYS A 272 -16.44 -4.19 -1.56
N VAL A 273 -17.22 -3.56 -2.44
CA VAL A 273 -17.13 -3.83 -3.89
C VAL A 273 -15.78 -3.40 -4.46
N LEU A 274 -15.26 -2.26 -4.03
CA LEU A 274 -13.93 -1.79 -4.41
C LEU A 274 -12.82 -2.75 -3.93
N ALA A 275 -13.00 -3.40 -2.78
CA ALA A 275 -12.09 -4.45 -2.30
C ALA A 275 -12.07 -5.68 -3.20
N LEU A 276 -13.20 -6.05 -3.82
CA LEU A 276 -13.26 -7.11 -4.83
C LEU A 276 -12.41 -6.74 -6.06
N LEU A 277 -12.51 -5.48 -6.51
CA LEU A 277 -11.68 -4.99 -7.62
C LEU A 277 -10.20 -4.97 -7.24
N ASN A 278 -9.83 -4.45 -6.07
CA ASN A 278 -8.45 -4.48 -5.60
C ASN A 278 -7.91 -5.91 -5.53
N THR A 279 -8.70 -6.86 -5.03
CA THR A 279 -8.33 -8.29 -5.01
C THR A 279 -8.13 -8.82 -6.43
N ALA A 280 -9.03 -8.50 -7.36
CA ALA A 280 -8.90 -8.89 -8.77
C ALA A 280 -7.62 -8.33 -9.41
N ASN A 281 -7.28 -7.07 -9.11
CA ASN A 281 -6.08 -6.40 -9.59
C ASN A 281 -4.79 -7.09 -9.12
N ASN A 282 -4.77 -7.55 -7.86
CA ASN A 282 -3.61 -8.21 -7.25
C ASN A 282 -3.46 -9.71 -7.62
N LEU A 283 -4.49 -10.32 -8.22
CA LEU A 283 -4.42 -11.71 -8.71
C LEU A 283 -3.79 -11.85 -10.09
N VAL A 284 -3.62 -10.75 -10.82
CA VAL A 284 -2.94 -10.75 -12.12
C VAL A 284 -1.45 -10.54 -11.89
N HIS A 285 -0.61 -11.26 -12.63
CA HIS A 285 0.86 -11.13 -12.57
C HIS A 285 1.32 -9.67 -12.78
N LEU A 286 0.69 -8.99 -13.75
CA LEU A 286 0.82 -7.56 -13.97
C LEU A 286 -0.52 -6.92 -13.58
N PRO A 287 -0.55 -6.09 -12.52
CA PRO A 287 -1.77 -5.40 -12.12
C PRO A 287 -2.40 -4.64 -13.29
N LEU A 288 -3.73 -4.69 -13.41
CA LEU A 288 -4.47 -4.00 -14.47
C LEU A 288 -4.28 -2.49 -14.37
N ILE A 289 -4.27 -1.96 -13.14
CA ILE A 289 -3.97 -0.55 -12.86
C ILE A 289 -2.99 -0.45 -11.67
N PRO A 290 -2.21 0.64 -11.59
CA PRO A 290 -1.37 0.92 -10.42
C PRO A 290 -2.17 0.95 -9.13
N TYR A 291 -1.56 0.56 -8.00
CA TYR A 291 -2.24 0.60 -6.71
C TYR A 291 -2.61 2.02 -6.27
N THR A 292 -1.87 3.03 -6.75
CA THR A 292 -2.14 4.45 -6.50
C THR A 292 -3.47 4.90 -7.11
N ASP A 293 -3.95 4.25 -8.17
CA ASP A 293 -5.26 4.55 -8.78
C ASP A 293 -6.44 4.14 -7.88
N PHE A 294 -6.19 3.35 -6.82
CA PHE A 294 -7.20 3.04 -5.81
C PHE A 294 -7.26 4.07 -4.67
N TYR A 295 -6.30 4.99 -4.58
CA TYR A 295 -6.31 6.01 -3.53
C TYR A 295 -7.45 7.01 -3.72
N ASN A 296 -8.10 7.35 -2.61
CA ASN A 296 -9.07 8.43 -2.54
C ASN A 296 -8.48 9.62 -1.78
N SER A 297 -8.00 10.63 -2.50
CA SER A 297 -7.42 11.84 -1.90
C SER A 297 -8.40 12.65 -1.06
N THR A 298 -9.72 12.49 -1.23
CA THR A 298 -10.69 13.17 -0.37
C THR A 298 -10.66 12.67 1.08
N LEU A 299 -10.09 11.47 1.32
CA LEU A 299 -9.86 10.96 2.67
C LEU A 299 -8.76 11.72 3.40
N ASP A 300 -7.95 12.52 2.71
CA ASP A 300 -6.95 13.37 3.37
C ASP A 300 -7.62 14.51 4.18
N HIS A 301 -8.93 14.74 3.99
CA HIS A 301 -9.70 15.79 4.65
C HIS A 301 -10.61 15.30 5.80
N ILE A 302 -10.65 14.00 6.08
CA ILE A 302 -11.42 13.45 7.22
C ILE A 302 -10.56 13.37 8.49
N ASP A 303 -11.18 13.14 9.65
CA ASP A 303 -10.43 12.84 10.87
C ASP A 303 -9.85 11.42 10.81
N LEU A 304 -8.65 11.33 10.23
CA LEU A 304 -7.91 10.07 10.07
C LEU A 304 -7.59 9.40 11.40
N MET A 305 -7.45 10.16 12.50
CA MET A 305 -7.14 9.59 13.81
C MET A 305 -8.40 9.03 14.48
N GLU A 306 -9.56 9.64 14.30
CA GLU A 306 -10.84 9.04 14.73
C GLU A 306 -11.10 7.72 14.00
N GLU A 307 -10.86 7.67 12.68
CA GLU A 307 -10.94 6.45 11.88
C GLU A 307 -9.99 5.37 12.40
N TYR A 308 -8.72 5.72 12.62
CA TYR A 308 -7.71 4.80 13.13
C TYR A 308 -8.07 4.25 14.52
N HIS A 309 -8.48 5.12 15.46
CA HIS A 309 -8.92 4.68 16.79
C HIS A 309 -10.18 3.82 16.73
N THR A 310 -11.13 4.15 15.84
CA THR A 310 -12.33 3.34 15.62
C THR A 310 -11.94 1.94 15.15
N TRP A 311 -11.03 1.83 14.19
CA TRP A 311 -10.54 0.54 13.71
C TRP A 311 -9.79 -0.26 14.79
N GLN A 312 -8.91 0.39 15.57
CA GLN A 312 -8.16 -0.26 16.64
C GLN A 312 -9.07 -0.80 17.75
N ASN A 313 -10.02 0.02 18.22
CA ASN A 313 -10.87 -0.35 19.36
C ASN A 313 -11.96 -1.35 18.98
N PHE A 314 -12.41 -1.32 17.73
CA PHE A 314 -13.58 -2.05 17.28
C PHE A 314 -13.29 -3.00 16.13
N GLY A 315 -12.07 -3.55 16.05
CA GLY A 315 -11.57 -4.37 14.92
C GLY A 315 -12.45 -5.52 14.45
N ASN A 316 -13.42 -5.98 15.28
CA ASN A 316 -14.43 -7.00 14.95
C ASN A 316 -15.89 -6.52 15.05
N SER A 317 -16.14 -5.21 15.23
CA SER A 317 -17.51 -4.67 15.31
C SER A 317 -18.10 -4.39 13.92
N HIS A 318 -19.43 -4.25 13.85
CA HIS A 318 -20.14 -3.80 12.65
C HIS A 318 -19.89 -2.33 12.27
N ARG A 319 -19.05 -1.59 13.00
CA ARG A 319 -18.74 -0.19 12.70
C ARG A 319 -17.70 -0.13 11.59
N PHE A 320 -18.06 0.54 10.51
CA PHE A 320 -17.20 0.77 9.37
C PHE A 320 -16.05 1.73 9.72
N SER A 321 -14.86 1.44 9.19
CA SER A 321 -13.76 2.40 9.09
C SER A 321 -12.99 2.20 7.80
N PHE A 322 -12.48 3.27 7.21
CA PHE A 322 -11.61 3.19 6.03
C PHE A 322 -10.31 2.44 6.31
N CYS A 323 -9.85 2.34 7.56
CA CYS A 323 -8.68 1.55 7.94
C CYS A 323 -8.88 0.03 7.70
N GLN A 324 -10.13 -0.45 7.55
CA GLN A 324 -10.43 -1.82 7.11
C GLN A 324 -10.12 -2.02 5.61
N TYR A 325 -10.04 -0.94 4.85
CA TYR A 325 -9.79 -0.89 3.41
C TYR A 325 -8.56 -0.02 3.10
N PRO A 326 -7.37 -0.38 3.62
CA PRO A 326 -6.19 0.48 3.59
C PRO A 326 -5.72 0.84 2.18
N PHE A 327 -6.06 0.06 1.16
CA PHE A 327 -5.72 0.35 -0.24
C PHE A 327 -6.42 1.62 -0.79
N VAL A 328 -7.47 2.12 -0.12
CA VAL A 328 -8.16 3.37 -0.50
C VAL A 328 -7.50 4.60 0.13
N ILE A 329 -6.77 4.41 1.24
CA ILE A 329 -6.12 5.51 1.96
C ILE A 329 -4.81 5.85 1.25
N SER A 330 -4.60 7.13 0.96
CA SER A 330 -3.37 7.61 0.33
C SER A 330 -2.15 7.39 1.25
N ILE A 331 -0.95 7.30 0.66
CA ILE A 331 0.29 7.24 1.45
C ILE A 331 0.49 8.51 2.30
N ALA A 332 -0.01 9.67 1.84
CA ALA A 332 0.05 10.91 2.60
C ALA A 332 -0.81 10.82 3.88
N ALA A 333 -2.04 10.32 3.78
CA ALA A 333 -2.90 10.08 4.93
C ALA A 333 -2.33 9.01 5.88
N LYS A 334 -1.79 7.90 5.34
CA LYS A 334 -1.14 6.86 6.17
C LYS A 334 0.08 7.39 6.92
N LYS A 335 0.91 8.22 6.27
CA LYS A 335 2.04 8.91 6.92
C LYS A 335 1.55 9.72 8.13
N ILE A 336 0.45 10.47 7.99
CA ILE A 336 -0.13 11.24 9.09
C ILE A 336 -0.57 10.32 10.24
N ILE A 337 -1.27 9.21 9.94
CA ILE A 337 -1.67 8.22 10.95
C ILE A 337 -0.45 7.70 11.72
N ILE A 338 0.58 7.26 11.00
CA ILE A 338 1.81 6.70 11.59
C ILE A 338 2.54 7.74 12.42
N GLN A 339 2.67 8.97 11.91
CA GLN A 339 3.34 10.05 12.62
C GLN A 339 2.59 10.39 13.92
N ARG A 340 1.27 10.58 13.86
CA ARG A 340 0.46 10.89 15.05
C ARG A 340 0.45 9.75 16.07
N ASP A 341 0.34 8.51 15.61
CA ASP A 341 0.44 7.32 16.47
C ASP A 341 1.80 7.24 17.15
N SER A 342 2.89 7.50 16.42
CA SER A 342 4.25 7.53 16.98
C SER A 342 4.44 8.64 18.02
N GLU A 343 3.99 9.88 17.73
CA GLU A 343 4.04 11.01 18.66
C GLU A 343 3.24 10.73 19.94
N GLN A 344 2.05 10.14 19.81
CA GLN A 344 1.22 9.77 20.95
C GLN A 344 1.90 8.68 21.80
N GLN A 345 2.51 7.67 21.18
CA GLN A 345 3.28 6.64 21.89
C GLN A 345 4.50 7.25 22.60
N MET A 346 5.24 8.17 21.96
CA MET A 346 6.36 8.88 22.59
C MET A 346 5.93 9.62 23.85
N ILE A 347 4.82 10.38 23.77
CA ILE A 347 4.28 11.13 24.91
C ILE A 347 3.85 10.17 26.02
N ASN A 348 3.15 9.09 25.69
CA ASN A 348 2.68 8.11 26.67
C ASN A 348 3.85 7.44 27.41
N ILE A 349 4.90 7.02 26.70
CA ILE A 349 6.06 6.35 27.29
C ILE A 349 6.91 7.32 28.11
N ALA A 350 7.07 8.56 27.66
CA ALA A 350 7.75 9.60 28.42
C ALA A 350 6.99 9.93 29.72
N ARG A 351 5.65 10.05 29.65
CA ARG A 351 4.79 10.25 30.82
C ARG A 351 4.85 9.08 31.78
N GLN A 352 4.80 7.85 31.29
CA GLN A 352 4.93 6.65 32.13
C GLN A 352 6.28 6.63 32.85
N SER A 353 7.38 6.93 32.15
CA SER A 353 8.72 7.02 32.75
C SER A 353 8.80 8.08 33.86
N LEU A 354 8.13 9.22 33.68
CA LEU A 354 8.06 10.28 34.69
C LEU A 354 7.27 9.81 35.92
N VAL A 355 6.10 9.20 35.71
CA VAL A 355 5.25 8.66 36.79
C VAL A 355 6.00 7.58 37.58
N ASP A 356 6.71 6.68 36.90
CA ASP A 356 7.50 5.61 37.52
C ASP A 356 8.66 6.14 38.37
N LYS A 357 9.30 7.24 37.99
CA LYS A 357 10.36 7.86 38.82
C LYS A 357 9.79 8.60 40.02
N VAL A 358 8.70 9.32 39.83
CA VAL A 358 8.02 10.04 40.91
C VAL A 358 7.49 9.05 41.96
N SER A 359 6.90 7.93 41.54
CA SER A 359 6.44 6.87 42.45
C SER A 359 7.60 6.25 43.23
N ARG A 360 8.78 6.13 42.62
CA ARG A 360 10.03 5.69 43.27
C ARG A 360 10.73 6.78 44.09
N ARG A 361 10.13 7.97 44.24
CA ARG A 361 10.69 9.15 44.95
C ARG A 361 12.07 9.58 44.44
N GLN A 362 12.35 9.34 43.16
CA GLN A 362 13.60 9.76 42.52
C GLN A 362 13.41 11.15 41.89
N ARG A 363 14.47 11.97 41.91
CA ARG A 363 14.43 13.29 41.28
C ARG A 363 14.29 13.13 39.75
N PRO A 364 13.26 13.71 39.13
CA PRO A 364 13.09 13.64 37.69
C PRO A 364 14.15 14.50 36.98
N ASP A 365 14.75 13.95 35.92
CA ASP A 365 15.64 14.65 35.00
C ASP A 365 14.93 14.76 33.65
N MET A 366 14.93 15.94 33.03
CA MET A 366 14.30 16.19 31.74
C MET A 366 14.89 15.31 30.63
N ASN A 367 16.15 14.89 30.74
CA ASN A 367 16.76 13.98 29.77
C ASN A 367 16.04 12.63 29.68
N MET A 368 15.33 12.18 30.73
CA MET A 368 14.65 10.88 30.72
C MET A 368 13.45 10.81 29.77
N LEU A 369 12.97 11.95 29.28
CA LEU A 369 11.86 12.06 28.33
C LEU A 369 12.30 11.76 26.89
N PHE A 370 13.61 11.67 26.66
CA PHE A 370 14.22 11.49 25.35
C PHE A 370 15.05 10.20 25.30
N LEU A 371 15.15 9.62 24.11
CA LEU A 371 16.18 8.65 23.78
C LEU A 371 17.46 9.42 23.44
N ASN A 372 18.30 9.65 24.44
CA ASN A 372 19.56 10.37 24.23
C ASN A 372 20.62 9.40 23.72
N MET A 373 21.16 9.65 22.53
CA MET A 373 22.26 8.90 21.93
C MET A 373 23.56 9.68 22.10
N LYS A 374 24.51 9.14 22.87
CA LYS A 374 25.84 9.75 23.03
C LYS A 374 26.87 8.92 22.29
N VAL A 375 27.42 9.45 21.21
CA VAL A 375 28.27 8.68 20.29
C VAL A 375 29.55 9.45 19.93
N ARG A 376 30.65 8.72 19.71
CA ARG A 376 31.91 9.29 19.19
C ARG A 376 31.98 9.06 17.69
N ARG A 377 32.46 10.06 16.93
CA ARG A 377 32.62 9.93 15.47
C ARG A 377 33.51 8.76 15.06
N THR A 378 34.57 8.49 15.82
CA THR A 378 35.53 7.41 15.53
C THR A 378 35.00 6.01 15.84
N HIS A 379 33.94 5.88 16.65
CA HIS A 379 33.39 4.61 17.13
C HIS A 379 31.87 4.56 16.91
N LEU A 380 31.42 5.08 15.76
CA LEU A 380 30.02 5.39 15.53
C LEU A 380 29.11 4.16 15.64
N VAL A 381 29.46 3.08 14.96
CA VAL A 381 28.64 1.84 14.94
C VAL A 381 28.63 1.17 16.32
N SER A 382 29.78 0.98 16.95
CA SER A 382 29.88 0.33 18.26
C SER A 382 29.17 1.11 19.35
N ASP A 383 29.37 2.43 19.42
CA ASP A 383 28.72 3.28 20.42
C ASP A 383 27.20 3.29 20.22
N SER A 384 26.73 3.32 18.96
CA SER A 384 25.30 3.27 18.64
C SER A 384 24.66 1.94 19.01
N LEU A 385 25.35 0.83 18.74
CA LEU A 385 24.90 -0.51 19.10
C LEU A 385 24.76 -0.66 20.62
N ASP A 386 25.78 -0.21 21.36
CA ASP A 386 25.81 -0.26 22.82
C ASP A 386 24.69 0.59 23.43
N GLU A 387 24.52 1.82 22.98
CA GLU A 387 23.51 2.75 23.47
C GLU A 387 22.09 2.22 23.22
N LEU A 388 21.79 1.74 22.01
CA LEU A 388 20.47 1.20 21.67
C LEU A 388 20.19 -0.12 22.38
N THR A 389 21.21 -0.94 22.60
CA THR A 389 21.08 -2.20 23.35
C THR A 389 20.81 -1.94 24.84
N ARG A 390 21.47 -0.95 25.44
CA ARG A 390 21.24 -0.55 26.83
C ARG A 390 19.88 0.13 27.02
N LYS A 391 19.42 0.91 26.03
CA LYS A 391 18.22 1.74 26.09
C LYS A 391 17.01 1.14 25.37
N ARG A 392 16.89 -0.19 25.33
CA ARG A 392 15.79 -0.91 24.64
C ARG A 392 14.38 -0.45 25.06
N ALA A 393 14.17 -0.13 26.33
CA ALA A 393 12.89 0.35 26.83
C ALA A 393 12.56 1.79 26.40
N ASP A 394 13.58 2.55 26.00
CA ASP A 394 13.48 3.96 25.62
C ASP A 394 13.42 4.17 24.10
N LEU A 395 13.46 3.10 23.30
CA LEU A 395 13.47 3.18 21.83
C LEU A 395 12.29 3.96 21.23
N LYS A 396 11.18 4.00 21.96
CA LYS A 396 9.96 4.71 21.58
C LYS A 396 9.85 6.11 22.21
N LYS A 397 10.93 6.67 22.74
CA LYS A 397 11.00 8.08 23.15
C LYS A 397 11.52 8.93 22.00
N LYS A 398 11.32 10.24 22.09
CA LYS A 398 11.84 11.19 21.09
C LYS A 398 13.38 11.12 21.04
N LEU A 399 13.93 10.89 19.85
CA LEU A 399 15.37 10.75 19.63
C LEU A 399 16.09 12.09 19.78
N LYS A 400 17.27 12.06 20.43
CA LYS A 400 18.18 13.19 20.53
C LYS A 400 19.62 12.70 20.45
N VAL A 401 20.39 13.19 19.49
CA VAL A 401 21.79 12.77 19.31
C VAL A 401 22.76 13.81 19.86
N THR A 402 23.88 13.36 20.40
CA THR A 402 24.99 14.22 20.85
C THR A 402 26.32 13.55 20.52
N PHE A 403 27.16 14.24 19.74
CA PHE A 403 28.53 13.82 19.51
C PHE A 403 29.40 14.21 20.71
N VAL A 404 30.13 13.24 21.26
CA VAL A 404 30.97 13.46 22.44
C VAL A 404 32.10 14.44 22.11
N GLY A 405 32.18 15.54 22.87
CA GLY A 405 33.19 16.58 22.68
C GLY A 405 32.76 17.73 21.77
N GLU A 406 31.56 17.69 21.19
CA GLU A 406 31.04 18.73 20.30
C GLU A 406 29.94 19.55 20.99
N ALA A 407 30.02 20.88 20.86
CA ALA A 407 28.96 21.77 21.31
C ALA A 407 27.83 21.80 20.27
N GLY A 408 26.66 21.27 20.62
CA GLY A 408 25.50 21.30 19.72
C GLY A 408 24.22 20.93 20.44
N LEU A 409 23.16 21.71 20.19
CA LEU A 409 21.80 21.37 20.61
C LEU A 409 21.08 20.76 19.41
N ASP A 410 20.70 19.49 19.53
CA ASP A 410 20.05 18.77 18.44
C ASP A 410 18.62 19.29 18.22
N MET A 411 18.45 20.07 17.15
CA MET A 411 17.16 20.49 16.60
C MET A 411 16.75 19.62 15.38
N GLY A 412 17.36 18.44 15.24
CA GLY A 412 17.15 17.48 14.14
C GLY A 412 18.37 17.32 13.22
N GLY A 413 19.26 18.32 13.16
CA GLY A 413 20.45 18.28 12.30
C GLY A 413 21.46 17.21 12.71
N LEU A 414 21.75 17.08 14.02
CA LEU A 414 22.69 16.07 14.52
C LEU A 414 22.11 14.67 14.38
N THR A 415 20.80 14.52 14.59
CA THR A 415 20.10 13.26 14.33
C THR A 415 20.20 12.83 12.86
N LYS A 416 19.96 13.74 11.90
CA LYS A 416 20.12 13.45 10.47
C LYS A 416 21.54 13.06 10.11
N GLU A 417 22.53 13.79 10.62
CA GLU A 417 23.95 13.49 10.39
C GLU A 417 24.33 12.11 10.93
N TRP A 418 23.87 11.76 12.14
CA TRP A 418 24.11 10.46 12.74
C TRP A 418 23.57 9.30 11.90
N PHE A 419 22.35 9.41 11.39
CA PHE A 419 21.79 8.43 10.45
C PHE A 419 22.64 8.33 9.18
N LEU A 420 22.97 9.46 8.55
CA LEU A 420 23.75 9.50 7.31
C LEU A 420 25.10 8.79 7.47
N LEU A 421 25.84 9.11 8.53
CA LEU A 421 27.15 8.52 8.79
C LEU A 421 27.07 7.02 9.09
N LEU A 422 26.08 6.59 9.89
CA LEU A 422 25.89 5.18 10.22
C LEU A 422 25.54 4.34 8.99
N ILE A 423 24.59 4.80 8.18
CA ILE A 423 24.17 4.08 6.97
C ILE A 423 25.36 3.97 6.00
N ARG A 424 26.10 5.06 5.77
CA ARG A 424 27.30 5.02 4.91
C ARG A 424 28.35 4.02 5.39
N GLN A 425 28.59 3.95 6.70
CA GLN A 425 29.59 3.03 7.26
C GLN A 425 29.13 1.57 7.19
N ILE A 426 27.86 1.28 7.49
CA ILE A 426 27.33 -0.10 7.53
C ILE A 426 27.17 -0.71 6.13
N PHE A 427 26.78 0.11 5.15
CA PHE A 427 26.58 -0.33 3.77
C PHE A 427 27.86 -0.26 2.93
N HIS A 428 28.98 0.13 3.53
CA HIS A 428 30.28 0.07 2.86
C HIS A 428 30.66 -1.39 2.57
N PRO A 429 31.17 -1.72 1.36
CA PRO A 429 31.55 -3.10 1.01
C PRO A 429 32.49 -3.75 2.02
N ASP A 430 33.46 -2.99 2.55
CA ASP A 430 34.43 -3.47 3.54
C ASP A 430 33.81 -3.87 4.89
N TYR A 431 32.60 -3.39 5.19
CA TYR A 431 31.89 -3.79 6.41
C TYR A 431 31.31 -5.21 6.30
N GLY A 432 31.00 -5.67 5.08
CA GLY A 432 30.65 -7.07 4.80
C GLY A 432 29.24 -7.54 5.20
N MET A 433 28.39 -6.65 5.72
CA MET A 433 26.99 -7.00 6.08
C MET A 433 26.06 -7.13 4.87
N PHE A 434 26.25 -6.25 3.88
CA PHE A 434 25.43 -6.19 2.68
C PHE A 434 26.33 -6.23 1.45
N THR A 435 25.87 -6.93 0.42
CA THR A 435 26.51 -6.98 -0.90
C THR A 435 25.83 -5.96 -1.80
N TYR A 436 26.61 -5.09 -2.46
CA TYR A 436 26.11 -4.17 -3.46
C TYR A 436 26.08 -4.85 -4.83
N HIS A 437 24.88 -5.02 -5.38
CA HIS A 437 24.68 -5.56 -6.73
C HIS A 437 24.75 -4.40 -7.73
N LYS A 438 25.79 -4.39 -8.56
CA LYS A 438 26.06 -3.30 -9.52
C LYS A 438 24.98 -3.19 -10.59
N ASP A 439 24.47 -4.33 -11.07
CA ASP A 439 23.51 -4.38 -12.19
C ASP A 439 22.13 -3.86 -11.79
N SER A 440 21.73 -4.08 -10.53
CA SER A 440 20.43 -3.67 -9.98
C SER A 440 20.52 -2.42 -9.08
N HIS A 441 21.72 -1.89 -8.86
CA HIS A 441 22.00 -0.75 -7.98
C HIS A 441 21.38 -0.85 -6.58
N CYS A 442 21.29 -2.07 -6.03
CA CYS A 442 20.69 -2.34 -4.73
C CYS A 442 21.65 -3.08 -3.79
N HIS A 443 21.34 -3.00 -2.50
CA HIS A 443 22.03 -3.76 -1.46
C HIS A 443 21.21 -4.98 -1.08
N TRP A 444 21.88 -6.12 -0.90
CA TRP A 444 21.26 -7.34 -0.42
C TRP A 444 22.04 -7.93 0.76
N PHE A 445 21.36 -8.71 1.60
CA PHE A 445 21.96 -9.31 2.79
C PHE A 445 23.08 -10.28 2.38
N SER A 446 24.23 -10.16 3.03
CA SER A 446 25.28 -11.17 2.89
C SER A 446 24.79 -12.50 3.48
N SER A 447 24.97 -13.59 2.73
CA SER A 447 24.66 -14.95 3.20
C SER A 447 25.71 -15.53 4.14
N PHE A 448 26.80 -14.79 4.39
CA PHE A 448 27.90 -15.26 5.23
C PHE A 448 27.39 -15.54 6.64
N LYS A 449 27.79 -16.70 7.17
CA LYS A 449 27.52 -17.05 8.56
C LYS A 449 28.30 -16.10 9.46
N CYS A 450 27.58 -15.29 10.21
CA CYS A 450 28.13 -14.48 11.28
C CYS A 450 27.82 -15.15 12.63
N ASP A 451 28.75 -15.01 13.57
CA ASP A 451 28.56 -15.45 14.96
C ASP A 451 27.62 -14.51 15.72
N ASN A 452 27.53 -13.24 15.30
CA ASN A 452 26.69 -12.22 15.90
C ASN A 452 25.76 -11.57 14.86
N TYR A 453 24.47 -11.49 15.18
CA TYR A 453 23.44 -10.85 14.33
C TYR A 453 23.01 -9.48 14.89
N SER A 454 23.73 -8.96 15.88
CA SER A 454 23.39 -7.71 16.56
C SER A 454 23.41 -6.49 15.64
N GLU A 455 24.32 -6.47 14.66
CA GLU A 455 24.43 -5.40 13.69
C GLU A 455 23.24 -5.41 12.72
N PHE A 456 22.78 -6.58 12.27
CA PHE A 456 21.56 -6.66 11.47
C PHE A 456 20.34 -6.15 12.25
N ARG A 457 20.26 -6.49 13.55
CA ARG A 457 19.25 -5.93 14.44
C ARG A 457 19.38 -4.42 14.59
N LEU A 458 20.59 -3.88 14.67
CA LEU A 458 20.84 -2.45 14.70
C LEU A 458 20.27 -1.77 13.46
N VAL A 459 20.57 -2.27 12.25
CA VAL A 459 20.02 -1.72 11.00
C VAL A 459 18.50 -1.74 11.00
N GLY A 460 17.90 -2.81 11.52
CA GLY A 460 16.46 -2.89 11.74
C GLY A 460 15.96 -1.76 12.65
N ILE A 461 16.59 -1.57 13.81
CA ILE A 461 16.26 -0.48 14.76
C ILE A 461 16.40 0.88 14.09
N LEU A 462 17.47 1.12 13.31
CA LEU A 462 17.68 2.38 12.59
C LEU A 462 16.55 2.66 11.60
N MET A 463 16.14 1.65 10.81
CA MET A 463 14.99 1.78 9.91
C MET A 463 13.69 2.04 10.68
N GLY A 464 13.48 1.37 11.82
CA GLY A 464 12.32 1.61 12.67
C GLY A 464 12.31 3.02 13.26
N LEU A 465 13.45 3.50 13.79
CA LEU A 465 13.60 4.86 14.30
C LEU A 465 13.39 5.91 13.21
N ALA A 466 13.82 5.63 11.98
CA ALA A 466 13.63 6.53 10.85
C ALA A 466 12.13 6.74 10.55
N VAL A 467 11.37 5.65 10.42
CA VAL A 467 9.90 5.74 10.25
C VAL A 467 9.24 6.43 11.44
N TYR A 468 9.63 6.04 12.66
CA TYR A 468 9.05 6.55 13.91
C TYR A 468 9.34 8.04 14.16
N ASN A 469 10.42 8.59 13.60
CA ASN A 469 10.77 10.01 13.69
C ASN A 469 10.53 10.78 12.38
N SER A 470 9.89 10.15 11.37
CA SER A 470 9.66 10.75 10.04
C SER A 470 10.94 11.24 9.34
N ILE A 471 12.00 10.44 9.41
CA ILE A 471 13.31 10.68 8.79
C ILE A 471 13.50 9.71 7.63
N THR A 472 13.98 10.20 6.49
CA THR A 472 14.34 9.37 5.34
C THR A 472 15.79 8.89 5.44
N LEU A 473 16.05 7.66 5.02
CA LEU A 473 17.37 7.03 4.98
C LEU A 473 17.82 6.83 3.53
N ASP A 474 19.11 7.03 3.27
CA ASP A 474 19.73 6.74 1.98
C ASP A 474 20.09 5.25 1.88
N ILE A 475 19.06 4.40 1.84
CA ILE A 475 19.19 2.95 1.71
C ILE A 475 18.51 2.50 0.42
N ARG A 476 19.14 1.57 -0.29
CA ARG A 476 18.61 0.98 -1.52
C ARG A 476 18.40 -0.51 -1.35
N PHE A 477 17.26 -0.90 -0.79
CA PHE A 477 16.84 -2.29 -0.76
C PHE A 477 15.87 -2.60 -1.90
N PRO A 478 15.86 -3.84 -2.42
CA PRO A 478 14.86 -4.28 -3.38
C PRO A 478 13.46 -4.37 -2.71
N PRO A 479 12.36 -4.19 -3.47
CA PRO A 479 10.98 -4.33 -3.01
C PRO A 479 10.69 -5.59 -2.16
N CYS A 480 11.32 -6.72 -2.48
CA CYS A 480 11.14 -7.96 -1.73
C CYS A 480 11.62 -7.85 -0.26
N CYS A 481 12.57 -6.96 0.05
CA CYS A 481 13.02 -6.68 1.42
C CYS A 481 11.84 -6.17 2.29
N TYR A 482 11.09 -5.20 1.76
CA TYR A 482 9.94 -4.61 2.45
C TYR A 482 8.77 -5.59 2.55
N LYS A 483 8.60 -6.46 1.53
CA LYS A 483 7.61 -7.55 1.56
C LYS A 483 7.91 -8.54 2.69
N LYS A 484 9.18 -8.94 2.84
CA LYS A 484 9.63 -9.78 3.97
C LYS A 484 9.46 -9.06 5.31
N LEU A 485 9.74 -7.76 5.37
CA LEU A 485 9.59 -6.96 6.60
C LEU A 485 8.15 -6.91 7.13
N LEU A 486 7.18 -6.98 6.21
CA LEU A 486 5.74 -7.09 6.52
C LEU A 486 5.22 -8.52 6.57
N SER A 487 6.09 -9.54 6.67
CA SER A 487 5.71 -10.94 6.71
C SER A 487 6.11 -11.61 8.02
N PRO A 488 5.28 -11.57 9.08
CA PRO A 488 4.04 -10.80 9.20
C PRO A 488 4.27 -9.30 9.53
N PRO A 489 3.25 -8.43 9.44
CA PRO A 489 3.39 -6.99 9.74
C PRO A 489 3.37 -6.70 11.25
N ILE A 490 3.07 -7.70 12.08
CA ILE A 490 3.09 -7.63 13.55
C ILE A 490 3.84 -8.86 14.05
N ILE A 491 4.73 -8.66 15.02
CA ILE A 491 5.46 -9.76 15.66
C ILE A 491 4.45 -10.77 16.25
N PRO A 492 4.52 -12.05 15.86
CA PRO A 492 3.70 -13.09 16.48
C PRO A 492 4.01 -13.24 17.97
N SER A 493 2.97 -13.49 18.77
CA SER A 493 3.15 -13.79 20.20
C SER A 493 3.92 -15.09 20.43
N ASP A 494 3.80 -16.05 19.50
CA ASP A 494 4.55 -17.31 19.52
C ASP A 494 5.88 -17.14 18.79
N GLN A 495 6.98 -17.27 19.54
CA GLN A 495 8.35 -17.12 19.03
C GLN A 495 8.77 -18.24 18.07
N ASN A 496 8.00 -19.34 17.98
CA ASN A 496 8.28 -20.43 17.05
C ASN A 496 7.79 -20.15 15.62
N ILE A 497 6.94 -19.13 15.43
CA ILE A 497 6.44 -18.76 14.11
C ILE A 497 7.56 -18.03 13.36
N PRO A 498 7.98 -18.52 12.18
CA PRO A 498 9.03 -17.86 11.42
C PRO A 498 8.58 -16.48 10.94
N VAL A 499 9.51 -15.53 10.96
CA VAL A 499 9.30 -14.15 10.53
C VAL A 499 10.22 -13.80 9.36
N GLY A 500 9.85 -12.81 8.56
CA GLY A 500 10.66 -12.41 7.42
C GLY A 500 10.65 -13.39 6.26
N ILE A 501 9.69 -14.33 6.21
CA ILE A 501 9.54 -15.29 5.12
C ILE A 501 8.29 -14.91 4.33
N CYS A 502 8.44 -14.73 3.01
CA CYS A 502 7.33 -14.45 2.12
C CYS A 502 7.40 -15.34 0.88
N SER A 503 6.27 -15.45 0.16
CA SER A 503 6.27 -16.02 -1.18
C SER A 503 7.11 -15.13 -2.11
N VAL A 504 8.04 -15.76 -2.82
CA VAL A 504 9.01 -15.09 -3.72
C VAL A 504 8.87 -15.64 -5.14
N THR A 505 9.05 -14.78 -6.13
CA THR A 505 9.00 -15.12 -7.56
C THR A 505 10.33 -14.85 -8.25
N VAL A 506 10.47 -15.33 -9.50
CA VAL A 506 11.63 -15.01 -10.34
C VAL A 506 11.72 -13.51 -10.61
N ASP A 507 10.60 -12.78 -10.64
CA ASP A 507 10.62 -11.31 -10.76
C ASP A 507 11.22 -10.64 -9.52
N ASP A 508 10.92 -11.16 -8.32
CA ASP A 508 11.54 -10.69 -7.08
C ASP A 508 13.07 -10.91 -7.13
N LEU A 509 13.52 -12.04 -7.71
CA LEU A 509 14.94 -12.33 -7.91
C LEU A 509 15.58 -11.41 -8.96
N CYS A 510 14.87 -11.11 -10.05
CA CYS A 510 15.34 -10.25 -11.14
C CYS A 510 15.71 -8.83 -10.65
N GLN A 511 14.99 -8.33 -9.63
CA GLN A 511 15.28 -7.04 -9.00
C GLN A 511 16.60 -7.00 -8.21
N ILE A 512 17.20 -8.16 -7.92
CA ILE A 512 18.45 -8.27 -7.17
C ILE A 512 19.57 -8.80 -8.08
N MET A 513 19.31 -9.95 -8.71
CA MET A 513 20.24 -10.72 -9.54
C MET A 513 19.61 -10.95 -10.93
N PRO A 514 19.63 -9.93 -11.81
CA PRO A 514 18.95 -9.99 -13.10
C PRO A 514 19.51 -11.08 -14.03
N GLU A 515 20.82 -11.28 -14.06
CA GLU A 515 21.45 -12.31 -14.90
C GLU A 515 21.03 -13.73 -14.48
N LEU A 516 21.02 -14.00 -13.18
CA LEU A 516 20.57 -15.29 -12.66
C LEU A 516 19.09 -15.51 -12.92
N ALA A 517 18.26 -14.48 -12.71
CA ALA A 517 16.84 -14.56 -13.01
C ALA A 517 16.59 -14.85 -14.49
N HIS A 518 17.36 -14.23 -15.39
CA HIS A 518 17.31 -14.50 -16.82
C HIS A 518 17.62 -15.97 -17.13
N GLY A 519 18.71 -16.53 -16.60
CA GLY A 519 19.04 -17.95 -16.81
C GLY A 519 17.99 -18.92 -16.25
N LEU A 520 17.37 -18.60 -15.10
CA LEU A 520 16.26 -19.39 -14.57
C LEU A 520 14.98 -19.27 -15.42
N SER A 521 14.73 -18.09 -16.00
CA SER A 521 13.64 -17.90 -16.96
C SER A 521 13.87 -18.68 -18.25
N GLU A 522 15.09 -18.73 -18.77
CA GLU A 522 15.46 -19.55 -19.93
C GLU A 522 15.27 -21.05 -19.64
N LEU A 523 15.68 -21.52 -18.46
CA LEU A 523 15.43 -22.89 -18.02
C LEU A 523 13.92 -23.23 -18.02
N LEU A 524 13.08 -22.28 -17.60
CA LEU A 524 11.62 -22.44 -17.57
C LEU A 524 10.98 -22.44 -18.96
N SER A 525 11.52 -21.69 -19.92
CA SER A 525 10.98 -21.59 -21.29
C SER A 525 11.63 -22.57 -22.26
N HIS A 526 12.69 -23.28 -21.86
CA HIS A 526 13.41 -24.22 -22.73
C HIS A 526 12.50 -25.28 -23.34
N GLU A 527 12.61 -25.50 -24.65
CA GLU A 527 11.81 -26.47 -25.40
C GLU A 527 12.49 -27.84 -25.53
N GLY A 528 13.81 -27.92 -25.36
CA GLY A 528 14.61 -29.14 -25.47
C GLY A 528 14.59 -30.03 -24.22
N ASN A 529 15.52 -30.99 -24.15
CA ASN A 529 15.65 -31.90 -23.01
C ASN A 529 16.48 -31.23 -21.92
N VAL A 530 15.81 -30.77 -20.85
CA VAL A 530 16.47 -30.01 -19.78
C VAL A 530 17.58 -30.82 -19.08
N GLU A 531 17.41 -32.12 -18.92
CA GLU A 531 18.38 -32.96 -18.23
C GLU A 531 19.69 -33.10 -19.02
N GLU A 532 19.56 -33.30 -20.34
CA GLU A 532 20.70 -33.46 -21.25
C GLU A 532 21.32 -32.12 -21.66
N ASP A 533 20.56 -31.03 -21.69
CA ASP A 533 21.08 -29.74 -22.15
C ASP A 533 21.76 -28.95 -21.03
N PHE A 534 21.25 -29.03 -19.79
CA PHE A 534 21.74 -28.23 -18.65
C PHE A 534 22.59 -29.00 -17.65
N TYR A 535 22.53 -30.34 -17.63
CA TYR A 535 23.25 -31.21 -16.69
C TYR A 535 23.22 -30.73 -15.21
N SER A 536 22.11 -30.13 -14.81
CA SER A 536 21.95 -29.53 -13.48
C SER A 536 21.28 -30.49 -12.51
N THR A 537 21.63 -30.40 -11.23
CA THR A 537 20.98 -31.15 -10.14
C THR A 537 20.33 -30.19 -9.15
N PHE A 538 19.58 -30.70 -8.17
CA PHE A 538 19.03 -29.90 -7.07
C PHE A 538 20.09 -29.50 -6.02
N GLN A 539 21.37 -29.47 -6.39
CA GLN A 539 22.47 -28.90 -5.63
C GLN A 539 22.93 -27.59 -6.27
N VAL A 540 23.05 -26.54 -5.47
CA VAL A 540 23.52 -25.22 -5.91
C VAL A 540 24.80 -24.84 -5.17
N PHE A 541 25.58 -23.95 -5.77
CA PHE A 541 26.88 -23.52 -5.25
C PHE A 541 26.85 -22.03 -4.91
N GLN A 542 27.44 -21.67 -3.79
CA GLN A 542 27.59 -20.27 -3.38
C GLN A 542 29.02 -20.02 -2.90
N GLU A 543 29.61 -18.91 -3.33
CA GLU A 543 30.91 -18.47 -2.88
C GLU A 543 30.80 -17.70 -1.56
N GLU A 544 31.52 -18.16 -0.54
CA GLU A 544 31.60 -17.52 0.78
C GLU A 544 33.08 -17.30 1.16
N PHE A 545 33.51 -16.04 1.20
CA PHE A 545 34.92 -15.66 1.47
C PHE A 545 35.95 -16.39 0.56
N GLY A 546 35.65 -16.52 -0.73
CA GLY A 546 36.51 -17.24 -1.69
C GLY A 546 36.41 -18.76 -1.62
N ILE A 547 35.52 -19.32 -0.78
CA ILE A 547 35.28 -20.76 -0.66
C ILE A 547 33.91 -21.10 -1.26
N ILE A 548 33.90 -21.95 -2.27
CA ILE A 548 32.66 -22.45 -2.88
C ILE A 548 32.05 -23.53 -1.97
N LYS A 549 30.81 -23.31 -1.51
CA LYS A 549 30.03 -24.26 -0.72
C LYS A 549 28.84 -24.78 -1.52
N SER A 550 28.56 -26.07 -1.37
CA SER A 550 27.43 -26.75 -1.99
C SER A 550 26.22 -26.84 -1.06
N TYR A 551 25.04 -26.55 -1.58
CA TYR A 551 23.77 -26.56 -0.86
C TYR A 551 22.73 -27.40 -1.60
N ASN A 552 22.21 -28.43 -0.94
CA ASN A 552 21.11 -29.23 -1.48
C ASN A 552 19.77 -28.50 -1.26
N LEU A 553 19.07 -28.16 -2.34
CA LEU A 553 17.77 -27.48 -2.31
C LEU A 553 16.65 -28.36 -1.73
N LYS A 554 16.80 -29.68 -1.89
CA LYS A 554 15.95 -30.71 -1.29
C LYS A 554 16.78 -31.93 -0.86
N PRO A 555 16.25 -32.83 -0.02
CA PRO A 555 16.99 -34.01 0.45
C PRO A 555 17.53 -34.84 -0.73
N GLY A 556 18.84 -35.14 -0.69
CA GLY A 556 19.53 -35.87 -1.77
C GLY A 556 19.66 -35.10 -3.09
N GLY A 557 19.56 -33.77 -3.06
CA GLY A 557 19.55 -32.92 -4.26
C GLY A 557 20.76 -33.09 -5.19
N ASP A 558 21.89 -33.55 -4.67
CA ASP A 558 23.10 -33.92 -5.43
C ASP A 558 22.89 -35.08 -6.41
N LYS A 559 21.87 -35.92 -6.18
CA LYS A 559 21.56 -37.11 -7.00
C LYS A 559 20.31 -36.94 -7.86
N ILE A 560 19.64 -35.80 -7.78
CA ILE A 560 18.37 -35.56 -8.46
C ILE A 560 18.63 -34.57 -9.59
N SER A 561 18.59 -35.06 -10.83
CA SER A 561 18.69 -34.23 -12.03
C SER A 561 17.50 -33.30 -12.18
N VAL A 562 17.73 -32.13 -12.77
CA VAL A 562 16.68 -31.21 -13.21
C VAL A 562 16.17 -31.67 -14.57
N THR A 563 14.85 -31.86 -14.69
CA THR A 563 14.16 -32.34 -15.88
C THR A 563 13.03 -31.39 -16.28
N ASN A 564 12.45 -31.56 -17.47
CA ASN A 564 11.31 -30.76 -17.92
C ASN A 564 10.10 -30.81 -16.97
N GLN A 565 9.91 -31.93 -16.23
CA GLN A 565 8.81 -32.07 -15.27
C GLN A 565 9.08 -31.34 -13.95
N ASN A 566 10.33 -31.33 -13.48
CA ASN A 566 10.67 -30.80 -12.15
C ASN A 566 11.34 -29.41 -12.18
N ARG A 567 11.65 -28.84 -13.36
CA ARG A 567 12.29 -27.52 -13.49
C ARG A 567 11.58 -26.39 -12.75
N LYS A 568 10.24 -26.42 -12.69
CA LYS A 568 9.46 -25.41 -11.95
C LYS A 568 9.71 -25.48 -10.44
N GLU A 569 9.82 -26.70 -9.91
CA GLU A 569 10.18 -26.95 -8.51
C GLU A 569 11.61 -26.49 -8.23
N TYR A 570 12.56 -26.81 -9.12
CA TYR A 570 13.95 -26.38 -9.02
C TYR A 570 14.05 -24.85 -8.91
N VAL A 571 13.44 -24.12 -9.85
CA VAL A 571 13.48 -22.65 -9.86
C VAL A 571 12.81 -22.06 -8.61
N GLN A 572 11.68 -22.62 -8.17
CA GLN A 572 11.00 -22.18 -6.95
C GLN A 572 11.88 -22.39 -5.70
N LEU A 573 12.49 -23.57 -5.55
CA LEU A 573 13.36 -23.88 -4.41
C LEU A 573 14.65 -23.07 -4.42
N TYR A 574 15.23 -22.81 -5.61
CA TYR A 574 16.44 -22.00 -5.72
C TYR A 574 16.16 -20.54 -5.36
N THR A 575 15.05 -19.99 -5.86
CA THR A 575 14.60 -18.63 -5.52
C THR A 575 14.33 -18.49 -4.01
N ASP A 576 13.62 -19.45 -3.41
CA ASP A 576 13.36 -19.49 -1.96
C ASP A 576 14.66 -19.65 -1.15
N PHE A 577 15.62 -20.43 -1.64
CA PHE A 577 16.92 -20.57 -0.99
C PHE A 577 17.67 -19.22 -0.92
N LEU A 578 17.76 -18.50 -2.04
CA LEU A 578 18.48 -17.23 -2.11
C LEU A 578 17.78 -16.10 -1.34
N LEU A 579 16.46 -16.00 -1.44
CA LEU A 579 15.72 -14.86 -0.90
C LEU A 579 15.17 -15.07 0.52
N ASN A 580 15.00 -16.33 0.95
CA ASN A 580 14.51 -16.65 2.30
C ASN A 580 15.54 -17.42 3.13
N LYS A 581 15.94 -18.63 2.69
CA LYS A 581 16.66 -19.58 3.58
C LYS A 581 18.09 -19.16 3.90
N SER A 582 18.85 -18.74 2.89
CA SER A 582 20.29 -18.43 3.03
C SER A 582 20.57 -17.25 3.96
N ILE A 583 19.63 -16.29 4.04
CA ILE A 583 19.75 -15.06 4.85
C ILE A 583 18.81 -15.05 6.06
N TYR A 584 18.15 -16.17 6.38
CA TYR A 584 17.04 -16.18 7.35
C TYR A 584 17.43 -15.60 8.71
N LYS A 585 18.60 -15.96 9.24
CA LYS A 585 19.04 -15.51 10.58
C LYS A 585 19.35 -14.01 10.61
N GLN A 586 20.04 -13.52 9.58
CA GLN A 586 20.38 -12.11 9.36
C GLN A 586 19.10 -11.30 9.24
N PHE A 587 18.17 -11.76 8.38
CA PHE A 587 16.91 -11.08 8.14
C PHE A 587 15.99 -11.12 9.37
N ALA A 588 15.92 -12.23 10.11
CA ALA A 588 15.11 -12.31 11.32
C ALA A 588 15.60 -11.32 12.40
N ALA A 589 16.91 -11.19 12.59
CA ALA A 589 17.47 -10.19 13.51
C ALA A 589 17.12 -8.75 13.08
N PHE A 590 17.25 -8.45 11.78
CA PHE A 590 16.83 -7.20 11.17
C PHE A 590 15.32 -6.92 11.36
N TYR A 591 14.47 -7.90 11.11
CA TYR A 591 13.02 -7.84 11.32
C TYR A 591 12.68 -7.49 12.78
N TYR A 592 13.27 -8.20 13.75
CA TYR A 592 13.02 -7.91 15.18
C TYR A 592 13.55 -6.53 15.59
N GLY A 593 14.62 -6.06 14.96
CA GLY A 593 15.12 -4.70 15.12
C GLY A 593 14.08 -3.66 14.71
N PHE A 594 13.57 -3.76 13.47
CA PHE A 594 12.57 -2.86 12.93
C PHE A 594 11.28 -2.84 13.75
N HIS A 595 10.74 -4.01 14.04
CA HIS A 595 9.49 -4.14 14.79
C HIS A 595 9.65 -3.79 16.28
N SER A 596 10.86 -3.71 16.83
CA SER A 596 11.04 -3.22 18.21
C SER A 596 10.69 -1.74 18.40
N VAL A 597 10.73 -0.96 17.30
CA VAL A 597 10.34 0.45 17.29
C VAL A 597 8.94 0.60 16.69
N CYS A 598 8.71 0.04 15.50
CA CYS A 598 7.47 0.22 14.73
C CYS A 598 6.36 -0.80 15.10
N ALA A 599 6.28 -1.27 16.34
CA ALA A 599 5.34 -2.32 16.77
C ALA A 599 3.83 -1.93 16.77
N SER A 600 3.40 -0.96 15.96
CA SER A 600 2.03 -0.45 15.94
C SER A 600 1.17 -1.14 14.90
N ASN A 601 -0.13 -1.24 15.19
CA ASN A 601 -1.13 -1.70 14.22
C ASN A 601 -1.18 -0.80 12.96
N ALA A 602 -0.67 0.44 13.03
CA ALA A 602 -0.54 1.32 11.88
C ALA A 602 0.27 0.68 10.73
N LEU A 603 1.23 -0.21 11.01
CA LEU A 603 1.97 -0.93 9.96
C LEU A 603 1.07 -1.84 9.12
N MET A 604 -0.05 -2.34 9.67
CA MET A 604 -1.00 -3.17 8.91
C MET A 604 -1.70 -2.40 7.78
N LEU A 605 -1.68 -1.06 7.83
CA LEU A 605 -2.26 -0.22 6.80
C LEU A 605 -1.35 -0.07 5.59
N LEU A 606 -0.07 -0.45 5.71
CA LEU A 606 0.95 -0.21 4.69
C LEU A 606 1.13 -1.41 3.76
N ARG A 607 1.38 -1.09 2.49
CA ARG A 607 1.95 -1.99 1.51
C ARG A 607 3.48 -1.98 1.55
N PRO A 608 4.17 -3.01 1.02
CA PRO A 608 5.63 -3.01 0.92
C PRO A 608 6.20 -1.77 0.23
N GLU A 609 5.58 -1.33 -0.88
CA GLU A 609 6.02 -0.15 -1.64
C GLU A 609 5.85 1.14 -0.83
N GLU A 610 4.83 1.20 0.03
CA GLU A 610 4.59 2.33 0.92
C GLU A 610 5.61 2.38 2.07
N VAL A 611 6.05 1.22 2.58
CA VAL A 611 7.14 1.16 3.57
C VAL A 611 8.45 1.66 2.96
N GLU A 612 8.76 1.28 1.73
CA GLU A 612 9.92 1.83 1.01
C GLU A 612 9.85 3.36 0.94
N ILE A 613 8.70 3.91 0.52
CA ILE A 613 8.51 5.37 0.41
C ILE A 613 8.65 6.06 1.76
N LEU A 614 8.16 5.47 2.86
CA LEU A 614 8.31 6.02 4.21
C LEU A 614 9.76 6.00 4.71
N VAL A 615 10.51 4.94 4.41
CA VAL A 615 11.91 4.78 4.85
C VAL A 615 12.86 5.58 3.98
N CYS A 616 12.73 5.51 2.66
CA CYS A 616 13.72 6.00 1.71
C CYS A 616 13.28 7.29 0.99
N GLY A 617 12.00 7.65 1.07
CA GLY A 617 11.42 8.72 0.25
C GLY A 617 10.94 8.22 -1.11
N SER A 618 10.16 9.08 -1.79
CA SER A 618 9.65 8.83 -3.13
C SER A 618 10.72 9.12 -4.20
N PRO A 619 10.81 8.31 -5.26
CA PRO A 619 11.68 8.59 -6.40
C PRO A 619 11.12 9.65 -7.36
N ASP A 620 9.85 10.06 -7.20
CA ASP A 620 9.18 10.97 -8.12
C ASP A 620 9.58 12.43 -7.85
N LEU A 621 10.22 13.05 -8.85
CA LEU A 621 10.73 14.42 -8.75
C LEU A 621 9.82 15.41 -9.50
N ASP A 622 9.22 16.35 -8.76
CA ASP A 622 8.55 17.54 -9.32
C ASP A 622 9.36 18.81 -9.04
N MET A 623 10.33 19.09 -9.91
CA MET A 623 11.21 20.25 -9.76
C MET A 623 10.46 21.59 -9.81
N HIS A 624 9.25 21.63 -10.39
CA HIS A 624 8.41 22.82 -10.35
C HIS A 624 7.81 23.02 -8.95
N ALA A 625 7.41 21.95 -8.26
CA ALA A 625 7.01 22.03 -6.85
C ALA A 625 8.17 22.52 -5.98
N LEU A 626 9.38 21.99 -6.19
CA LEU A 626 10.58 22.45 -5.48
C LEU A 626 10.82 23.95 -5.66
N GLN A 627 10.75 24.45 -6.89
CA GLN A 627 10.90 25.88 -7.19
C GLN A 627 9.88 26.74 -6.45
N ARG A 628 8.63 26.26 -6.32
CA ARG A 628 7.56 26.98 -5.61
C ARG A 628 7.80 27.05 -4.11
N SER A 629 8.33 25.99 -3.49
CA SER A 629 8.58 25.91 -2.04
C SER A 629 9.95 26.40 -1.59
N THR A 630 10.88 26.65 -2.51
CA THR A 630 12.27 27.06 -2.18
C THR A 630 12.33 28.39 -1.43
N GLN A 631 13.08 28.38 -0.33
CA GLN A 631 13.39 29.58 0.46
C GLN A 631 14.71 30.21 0.00
N TYR A 632 14.78 31.54 -0.02
CA TYR A 632 15.97 32.28 -0.43
C TYR A 632 16.49 33.11 0.73
N ASP A 633 17.80 33.09 0.93
CA ASP A 633 18.49 33.86 1.96
C ASP A 633 19.64 34.65 1.34
N GLY A 634 19.63 35.97 1.48
CA GLY A 634 20.52 36.88 0.76
C GLY A 634 20.24 36.99 -0.76
N TYR A 635 19.26 36.25 -1.29
CA TYR A 635 18.73 36.40 -2.65
C TYR A 635 17.23 36.69 -2.64
N ALA A 636 16.74 37.42 -3.64
CA ALA A 636 15.33 37.52 -3.98
C ALA A 636 14.97 36.55 -5.11
N LYS A 637 13.73 36.07 -5.14
CA LYS A 637 13.20 35.20 -6.21
C LYS A 637 13.34 35.83 -7.62
N THR A 638 13.38 37.16 -7.67
CA THR A 638 13.51 37.95 -8.91
C THR A 638 14.95 38.10 -9.40
N ASP A 639 15.94 37.75 -8.58
CA ASP A 639 17.36 37.94 -8.89
C ASP A 639 17.79 37.11 -10.10
N LEU A 640 18.71 37.68 -10.87
CA LEU A 640 19.14 37.09 -12.14
C LEU A 640 19.81 35.72 -11.93
N THR A 641 20.63 35.58 -10.89
CA THR A 641 21.27 34.29 -10.53
C THR A 641 20.23 33.22 -10.19
N ILE A 642 19.15 33.58 -9.49
CA ILE A 642 18.06 32.63 -9.14
C ILE A 642 17.26 32.23 -10.38
N LYS A 643 16.94 33.18 -11.26
CA LYS A 643 16.30 32.87 -12.55
C LYS A 643 17.16 31.94 -13.39
N TYR A 644 18.47 32.21 -13.50
CA TYR A 644 19.42 31.34 -14.19
C TYR A 644 19.50 29.96 -13.57
N PHE A 645 19.50 29.85 -12.25
CA PHE A 645 19.50 28.57 -11.54
C PHE A 645 18.29 27.72 -11.96
N TRP A 646 17.07 28.24 -11.84
CA TRP A 646 15.87 27.46 -12.16
C TRP A 646 15.75 27.13 -13.64
N ASP A 647 16.10 28.06 -14.52
CA ASP A 647 16.18 27.79 -15.95
C ASP A 647 17.11 26.61 -16.28
N VAL A 648 18.24 26.51 -15.57
CA VAL A 648 19.23 25.44 -15.76
C VAL A 648 18.71 24.13 -15.17
N VAL A 649 18.19 24.16 -13.95
CA VAL A 649 17.74 22.97 -13.20
C VAL A 649 16.49 22.35 -13.82
N LEU A 650 15.52 23.15 -14.24
CA LEU A 650 14.32 22.64 -14.94
C LEU A 650 14.66 22.06 -16.31
N GLY A 651 15.76 22.51 -16.92
CA GLY A 651 16.28 21.96 -18.18
C GLY A 651 17.24 20.78 -18.01
N PHE A 652 17.54 20.33 -16.79
CA PHE A 652 18.39 19.16 -16.56
C PHE A 652 17.67 17.85 -16.86
N PRO A 653 18.37 16.84 -17.40
CA PRO A 653 17.88 15.46 -17.41
C PRO A 653 17.70 14.94 -15.98
N LEU A 654 16.84 13.94 -15.81
CA LEU A 654 16.48 13.38 -14.50
C LEU A 654 17.71 13.00 -13.66
N ASP A 655 18.76 12.45 -14.27
CA ASP A 655 19.98 12.04 -13.55
C ASP A 655 20.71 13.24 -12.93
N LEU A 656 20.77 14.39 -13.61
CA LEU A 656 21.38 15.61 -13.06
C LEU A 656 20.46 16.25 -12.01
N GLN A 657 19.15 16.13 -12.13
CA GLN A 657 18.20 16.56 -11.10
C GLN A 657 18.37 15.73 -9.81
N LYS A 658 18.51 14.41 -9.95
CA LYS A 658 18.83 13.49 -8.85
C LYS A 658 20.17 13.81 -8.19
N LYS A 659 21.22 14.06 -8.99
CA LYS A 659 22.53 14.48 -8.46
C LYS A 659 22.47 15.81 -7.71
N LEU A 660 21.69 16.78 -8.20
CA LEU A 660 21.48 18.04 -7.48
C LEU A 660 20.79 17.81 -6.13
N LEU A 661 19.77 16.96 -6.10
CA LEU A 661 19.07 16.63 -4.88
C LEU A 661 20.01 15.91 -3.90
N HIS A 662 20.78 14.93 -4.37
CA HIS A 662 21.77 14.23 -3.56
C HIS A 662 22.84 15.18 -3.01
N PHE A 663 23.37 16.08 -3.86
CA PHE A 663 24.34 17.10 -3.47
C PHE A 663 23.82 17.99 -2.33
N THR A 664 22.54 18.35 -2.38
CA THR A 664 21.97 19.34 -1.46
C THR A 664 21.26 18.78 -0.24
N THR A 665 20.81 17.52 -0.29
CA THR A 665 20.00 16.88 0.77
C THR A 665 20.63 15.60 1.31
N GLY A 666 21.62 15.03 0.62
CA GLY A 666 22.19 13.73 0.92
C GLY A 666 21.35 12.55 0.42
N SER A 667 20.27 12.78 -0.34
CA SER A 667 19.43 11.75 -0.96
C SER A 667 19.00 12.17 -2.37
N ASP A 668 18.82 11.22 -3.28
CA ASP A 668 18.21 11.44 -4.59
C ASP A 668 16.68 11.23 -4.58
N ARG A 669 16.07 11.06 -3.40
CA ARG A 669 14.64 10.84 -3.17
C ARG A 669 14.02 11.98 -2.37
N VAL A 670 12.70 12.14 -2.48
CA VAL A 670 11.94 13.21 -1.83
C VAL A 670 11.11 12.71 -0.65
N PRO A 671 10.85 13.53 0.38
CA PRO A 671 9.99 13.13 1.49
C PRO A 671 8.58 12.72 1.05
N VAL A 672 7.91 11.91 1.87
CA VAL A 672 6.50 11.57 1.68
C VAL A 672 5.64 12.84 1.79
N GLY A 673 4.98 13.24 0.70
CA GLY A 673 4.35 14.56 0.55
C GLY A 673 4.88 15.36 -0.65
N GLY A 674 5.99 14.90 -1.24
CA GLY A 674 6.58 15.45 -2.46
C GLY A 674 7.58 16.57 -2.20
N MET A 675 8.06 17.21 -3.27
CA MET A 675 9.10 18.24 -3.19
C MET A 675 8.69 19.51 -2.44
N ALA A 676 7.39 19.76 -2.28
CA ALA A 676 6.90 20.91 -1.53
C ALA A 676 7.24 20.83 -0.03
N ASP A 677 7.29 19.62 0.53
CA ASP A 677 7.62 19.36 1.93
C ASP A 677 9.14 19.36 2.18
N LEU A 678 9.96 19.42 1.12
CA LEU A 678 11.39 19.60 1.25
C LEU A 678 11.67 21.07 1.55
N ASN A 679 12.14 21.35 2.78
CA ASN A 679 12.61 22.68 3.19
C ASN A 679 13.93 23.07 2.47
N PHE A 680 13.90 23.18 1.15
CA PHE A 680 15.05 23.49 0.31
C PHE A 680 15.36 24.99 0.36
N LYS A 681 16.62 25.32 0.63
CA LYS A 681 17.07 26.69 0.82
C LYS A 681 18.22 27.03 -0.12
N ILE A 682 18.15 28.17 -0.80
CA ILE A 682 19.26 28.73 -1.57
C ILE A 682 19.77 29.98 -0.85
N SER A 683 21.01 29.93 -0.41
CA SER A 683 21.67 31.04 0.28
C SER A 683 22.71 31.69 -0.61
N LYS A 684 22.78 33.02 -0.58
CA LYS A 684 23.85 33.77 -1.24
C LYS A 684 25.18 33.51 -0.56
N ASN A 685 26.15 33.07 -1.35
CA ASN A 685 27.54 32.94 -0.93
C ASN A 685 28.33 34.14 -1.47
N GLU A 686 28.79 35.04 -0.59
CA GLU A 686 29.54 36.26 -0.98
C GLU A 686 30.97 35.99 -1.46
N THR A 687 31.35 34.71 -1.63
CA THR A 687 32.63 34.32 -2.21
C THR A 687 32.71 34.64 -3.72
N SER A 688 33.94 34.62 -4.25
CA SER A 688 34.20 34.90 -5.67
C SER A 688 33.42 33.95 -6.58
N THR A 689 32.93 34.47 -7.71
CA THR A 689 32.22 33.70 -8.75
C THR A 689 33.05 32.59 -9.39
N ASN A 690 34.35 32.50 -9.08
CA ASN A 690 35.19 31.39 -9.52
C ASN A 690 34.97 30.10 -8.71
N TRP A 691 34.38 30.20 -7.52
CA TRP A 691 34.16 29.08 -6.62
C TRP A 691 32.99 28.21 -7.09
N LEU A 692 33.01 26.95 -6.67
CA LEU A 692 31.89 26.02 -6.88
C LEU A 692 30.79 26.31 -5.85
N PRO A 693 29.53 25.95 -6.15
CA PRO A 693 28.50 25.96 -5.13
C PRO A 693 28.84 24.95 -4.02
N VAL A 694 28.43 25.24 -2.80
CA VAL A 694 28.62 24.38 -1.63
C VAL A 694 27.26 23.99 -1.07
N ALA A 695 27.13 22.79 -0.52
CA ALA A 695 25.90 22.33 0.10
C ALA A 695 26.09 21.99 1.58
N HIS A 696 25.05 22.27 2.37
CA HIS A 696 24.92 21.78 3.75
C HIS A 696 23.72 20.84 3.80
N THR A 697 23.97 19.55 3.56
CA THR A 697 22.95 18.51 3.44
C THR A 697 22.06 18.38 4.68
N CYS A 698 22.61 18.57 5.87
CA CYS A 698 21.85 18.54 7.13
C CYS A 698 20.70 19.56 7.19
N PHE A 699 20.82 20.67 6.42
CA PHE A 699 19.87 21.76 6.37
C PHE A 699 19.18 21.91 5.00
N ASN A 700 19.39 20.97 4.07
CA ASN A 700 18.89 21.05 2.69
C ASN A 700 19.24 22.38 2.00
N GLN A 701 20.45 22.90 2.28
CA GLN A 701 20.85 24.25 1.89
C GLN A 701 21.92 24.22 0.80
N LEU A 702 21.68 24.96 -0.29
CA LEU A 702 22.63 25.25 -1.35
C LEU A 702 23.18 26.67 -1.20
N CYS A 703 24.48 26.80 -0.95
CA CYS A 703 25.20 28.06 -0.93
C CYS A 703 25.69 28.38 -2.35
N LEU A 704 25.01 29.29 -3.01
CA LEU A 704 25.21 29.63 -4.42
C LEU A 704 25.96 30.97 -4.55
N PRO A 705 27.13 31.02 -5.22
CA PRO A 705 27.78 32.28 -5.58
C PRO A 705 26.97 33.09 -6.61
N PRO A 706 27.10 34.43 -6.64
CA PRO A 706 26.38 35.32 -7.56
C PRO A 706 26.96 35.27 -8.98
N TYR A 707 26.85 34.12 -9.64
CA TYR A 707 27.33 33.93 -11.01
C TYR A 707 26.67 34.94 -11.97
N LYS A 708 27.49 35.56 -12.82
CA LYS A 708 27.07 36.65 -13.72
C LYS A 708 26.41 36.15 -15.01
N SER A 709 26.63 34.88 -15.39
CA SER A 709 26.07 34.31 -16.61
C SER A 709 25.45 32.93 -16.37
N LYS A 710 24.39 32.61 -17.12
CA LYS A 710 23.73 31.30 -17.10
C LYS A 710 24.67 30.15 -17.47
N LYS A 711 25.61 30.39 -18.41
CA LYS A 711 26.59 29.40 -18.85
C LYS A 711 27.57 29.04 -17.73
N ASP A 712 28.09 30.06 -17.05
CA ASP A 712 29.01 29.88 -15.91
C ASP A 712 28.33 29.14 -14.75
N LEU A 713 27.11 29.56 -14.38
CA LEU A 713 26.29 28.87 -13.38
C LEU A 713 26.09 27.40 -13.74
N LYS A 714 25.68 27.10 -14.98
CA LYS A 714 25.45 25.73 -15.44
C LYS A 714 26.72 24.88 -15.31
N GLN A 715 27.86 25.39 -15.78
CA GLN A 715 29.13 24.68 -15.73
C GLN A 715 29.56 24.40 -14.29
N LYS A 716 29.56 25.43 -13.43
CA LYS A 716 29.97 25.32 -12.03
C LYS A 716 29.04 24.41 -11.23
N LEU A 717 27.73 24.49 -11.48
CA LEU A 717 26.75 23.62 -10.84
C LEU A 717 26.95 22.16 -11.24
N ILE A 718 27.12 21.86 -12.53
CA ILE A 718 27.38 20.48 -13.00
C ILE A 718 28.66 19.93 -12.38
N ILE A 719 29.73 20.73 -12.32
CA ILE A 719 30.99 20.33 -11.67
C ILE A 719 30.75 20.03 -10.18
N GLY A 720 30.05 20.92 -9.46
CA GLY A 720 29.76 20.73 -8.04
C GLY A 720 28.97 19.45 -7.75
N ILE A 721 27.87 19.22 -8.48
CA ILE A 721 26.99 18.05 -8.25
C ILE A 721 27.56 16.74 -8.78
N SER A 722 28.54 16.77 -9.68
CA SER A 722 29.14 15.55 -10.25
C SER A 722 30.37 15.05 -9.49
N ASN A 723 31.02 15.92 -8.72
CA ASN A 723 32.25 15.60 -7.99
C ASN A 723 32.07 15.55 -6.47
N SER A 724 30.83 15.41 -5.99
CA SER A 724 30.51 15.43 -4.55
C SER A 724 30.70 14.10 -3.83
N GLU A 725 30.94 13.00 -4.55
CA GLU A 725 31.10 11.65 -3.97
C GLU A 725 32.57 11.19 -3.86
N GLY A 726 33.55 12.09 -4.03
CA GLY A 726 34.96 11.76 -3.97
C GLY A 726 35.79 12.83 -3.27
N PHE A 727 36.38 12.44 -2.13
CA PHE A 727 37.49 13.09 -1.42
C PHE A 727 37.30 14.52 -0.89
N GLY A 728 37.72 14.70 0.37
CA GLY A 728 37.89 16.01 0.96
C GLY A 728 38.79 16.89 0.11
N LEU A 729 38.40 18.15 -0.02
CA LEU A 729 39.34 19.22 -0.34
C LEU A 729 40.29 19.32 0.85
N GLU A 730 41.47 18.71 0.73
CA GLU A 730 42.68 19.29 1.33
C GLU A 730 43.05 20.59 0.60
#